data_AF-B0EV63-F1
#
_entry.id   AF-B0EV63-F1
#
_cell.length_a   1.000
_cell.length_b   1.000
_cell.length_c   1.000
_cell.angle_alpha   90.00
_cell.angle_beta   90.00
_cell.angle_gamma   90.00
#
_symmetry.space_group_name_H-M   'P 1'
#
loop_
_entity.id
_entity.type
_entity.pdbx_description
1 polymer ?
#
loop_
_entity_poly.entity_id
_entity_poly.type
_entity_poly.pdbx_seq_one_letter_code
_entity_poly.pdbx_strand_id
1 'polypeptide(L)'
;MWFCLLLLFILFCNGEYCQKVEGNDFIIYVNASCTDSTLTSNKLTGDYTNYSSVIFSVNNYRVFSFGSRDNTFKANKVIVRLEEGNSNNYYLYFRSIETNFELELTKNSYSFEKVYFDFYNGNSPTRITGDVGELWVGGNDFYDYNYHLPIQRTYINSNPINLKFSSNNGNKCVSCSNGYTLNNGKCSNKEKNQNGKNEEIYCENGKYINNNKCIECSKSEICQTNDIEIKYNNKCINKTCEEDMIKDQNGKCNNNNNIEYCLNKSYVNGKCVECLNTYSPNLKGECINTKIEYCEEQNGYGCKRCEEGYYLTKDKKCLKCDSNCETCYGISTYCMSCSNDKYLRNDKTCQSNEELNGTCLQILADGSGCGICKNGYYRNGKGCSKCEKECLTCNQKDKCIICGEGYFMSSTGICKSTTTIKGCKGEIDKEYGCRECLTGYYLINKECSKCGNKCITCLNEKECNKCEEEYIIINKECIHYSNINKCKETKNNKCSKCSFWYGINEEGTKCNKEMVWWMIMIIIIIILIIIIIIIIIIIIMINYIIKRKEKKEQEKTTTIFKISQSNIKFISLGDGIITNKKEIEIGEGEKIEVNKEIRELICIGNENKEKKKIQISSKEENEKYSIRIKPNIITIEGGYACEFEIFITIKCTTKIKEQIMIISKTLNKTQEEIVKSISIKGETQISTRLDPDEIKEEHKIGEGSFGIVYIGEFRGNQVAIKKMKQIDKDENKMKEFEKEVMMLDKIRSEYIIHFYGAVFIPNKICMVTEYAKYGSIQDLINKRTNTEIPNKIRIKFMLDGAKGISYLHSNGIIHRDIKPDNFLVITLDDNIGVNCKLTDFGSSRNINMMMTNMTFTKGIGSPIYMAPEVLNREHYKMESDIYSYSITMLEIITWQNPFPKEIYNFPWDIADAITSGKRPPIIQEVKEDIKEIIEKTWKQEPKERIRIEEVVRMLERIENKE
;
A
#
# COMPACT_ATOMS: atom_id res chain seq x y z
N MET A 1 -46.57 -40.13 14.17
CA MET A 1 -45.24 -40.46 14.73
C MET A 1 -44.38 -41.32 13.80
N TRP A 2 -44.59 -41.30 12.47
CA TRP A 2 -43.82 -42.12 11.51
C TRP A 2 -43.34 -41.30 10.28
N PHE A 3 -43.17 -39.98 10.48
CA PHE A 3 -42.71 -39.04 9.45
C PHE A 3 -41.45 -38.25 9.85
N CYS A 4 -41.00 -38.35 11.10
CA CYS A 4 -39.82 -37.64 11.61
C CYS A 4 -38.50 -38.38 11.34
N LEU A 5 -38.55 -39.66 10.96
CA LEU A 5 -37.36 -40.50 10.75
C LEU A 5 -36.80 -40.45 9.32
N LEU A 6 -37.60 -40.06 8.31
CA LEU A 6 -37.12 -39.97 6.92
C LEU A 6 -36.40 -38.64 6.61
N LEU A 7 -36.64 -37.59 7.41
CA LEU A 7 -35.94 -36.30 7.32
C LEU A 7 -34.58 -36.30 8.06
N LEU A 8 -34.25 -37.37 8.80
CA LEU A 8 -33.03 -37.49 9.61
C LEU A 8 -31.82 -38.11 8.86
N PHE A 9 -31.93 -38.37 7.55
CA PHE A 9 -30.90 -39.07 6.77
C PHE A 9 -30.44 -38.37 5.48
N ILE A 10 -30.82 -37.10 5.27
CA ILE A 10 -30.38 -36.27 4.13
C ILE A 10 -29.64 -34.99 4.58
N LEU A 11 -29.61 -34.72 5.89
CA LEU A 11 -28.83 -33.65 6.52
C LEU A 11 -27.93 -34.24 7.62
N PHE A 12 -26.77 -33.62 7.84
CA PHE A 12 -25.64 -34.10 8.68
C PHE A 12 -24.65 -35.10 8.04
N CYS A 13 -24.15 -34.72 6.87
CA CYS A 13 -22.72 -34.79 6.56
C CYS A 13 -22.26 -33.44 5.96
N ASN A 14 -20.96 -33.12 6.08
CA ASN A 14 -20.33 -31.81 5.83
C ASN A 14 -20.67 -30.74 6.90
N GLY A 15 -19.73 -29.97 7.46
CA GLY A 15 -18.26 -29.99 7.35
C GLY A 15 -17.64 -28.80 8.12
N GLU A 16 -16.46 -28.94 8.72
CA GLU A 16 -15.91 -28.00 9.75
C GLU A 16 -14.93 -26.94 9.20
N TYR A 17 -14.68 -25.82 9.92
CA TYR A 17 -13.64 -24.83 9.53
C TYR A 17 -12.21 -25.32 9.81
N CYS A 18 -11.36 -25.28 8.79
CA CYS A 18 -9.93 -25.58 8.92
C CYS A 18 -9.14 -24.35 9.40
N GLN A 19 -9.04 -24.20 10.71
CA GLN A 19 -7.92 -23.50 11.35
C GLN A 19 -6.78 -24.52 11.61
N LYS A 20 -5.53 -24.11 11.41
CA LYS A 20 -4.35 -24.96 11.67
C LYS A 20 -3.16 -24.12 12.12
N VAL A 21 -2.50 -24.52 13.19
CA VAL A 21 -1.17 -24.01 13.54
C VAL A 21 -0.13 -24.86 12.82
N GLU A 22 0.78 -24.23 12.06
CA GLU A 22 1.93 -24.88 11.43
C GLU A 22 3.22 -24.20 11.92
N GLY A 23 3.98 -24.90 12.75
CA GLY A 23 5.12 -24.29 13.45
C GLY A 23 4.66 -23.14 14.36
N ASN A 24 5.14 -21.93 14.10
CA ASN A 24 4.76 -20.71 14.82
C ASN A 24 3.68 -19.88 14.08
N ASP A 25 3.20 -20.31 12.91
CA ASP A 25 2.21 -19.56 12.11
C ASP A 25 0.78 -20.06 12.36
N PHE A 26 -0.16 -19.11 12.46
CA PHE A 26 -1.59 -19.39 12.64
C PHE A 26 -2.30 -19.29 11.28
N ILE A 27 -2.73 -20.43 10.72
CA ILE A 27 -3.28 -20.50 9.36
C ILE A 27 -4.80 -20.69 9.38
N ILE A 28 -5.48 -19.85 8.60
CA ILE A 28 -6.94 -19.80 8.42
C ILE A 28 -7.25 -20.02 6.94
N TYR A 29 -8.05 -21.05 6.64
CA TYR A 29 -8.54 -21.31 5.28
C TYR A 29 -10.02 -20.94 5.15
N VAL A 30 -10.33 -19.87 4.41
CA VAL A 30 -11.71 -19.46 4.11
C VAL A 30 -12.17 -20.09 2.81
N ASN A 31 -12.86 -21.23 2.95
CA ASN A 31 -13.61 -21.89 1.88
C ASN A 31 -15.08 -22.02 2.29
N ALA A 32 -16.00 -22.07 1.32
CA ALA A 32 -17.44 -21.91 1.50
C ALA A 32 -18.18 -23.19 1.98
N SER A 33 -17.50 -24.10 2.68
CA SER A 33 -17.99 -25.46 2.96
C SER A 33 -17.54 -25.97 4.33
N CYS A 34 -17.68 -25.13 5.35
CA CYS A 34 -17.01 -25.24 6.64
C CYS A 34 -17.83 -24.57 7.78
N THR A 35 -17.81 -25.12 9.01
CA THR A 35 -18.50 -24.56 10.20
C THR A 35 -17.76 -24.80 11.53
N ASP A 36 -17.66 -23.78 12.37
CA ASP A 36 -17.27 -23.77 13.80
C ASP A 36 -17.89 -22.51 14.43
N SER A 37 -18.07 -22.51 15.75
CA SER A 37 -19.02 -21.66 16.49
C SER A 37 -18.43 -20.40 17.13
N THR A 38 -17.11 -20.20 17.07
CA THR A 38 -16.40 -19.11 17.77
C THR A 38 -16.08 -17.89 16.89
N LEU A 39 -16.11 -18.00 15.55
CA LEU A 39 -15.82 -16.91 14.62
C LEU A 39 -17.04 -16.59 13.74
N THR A 40 -17.78 -15.54 14.12
CA THR A 40 -19.02 -15.14 13.44
C THR A 40 -18.75 -14.30 12.19
N SER A 41 -18.86 -14.97 11.03
CA SER A 41 -19.01 -14.43 9.67
C SER A 41 -18.06 -13.29 9.26
N ASN A 42 -17.05 -13.66 8.47
CA ASN A 42 -16.15 -12.76 7.74
C ASN A 42 -15.33 -11.81 8.64
N LYS A 43 -15.09 -12.19 9.90
CA LYS A 43 -14.37 -11.39 10.90
C LYS A 43 -13.31 -12.23 11.61
N LEU A 44 -12.20 -11.60 11.98
CA LEU A 44 -11.15 -12.16 12.84
C LEU A 44 -10.83 -11.21 13.98
N THR A 45 -11.02 -11.63 15.23
CA THR A 45 -10.88 -10.81 16.44
C THR A 45 -10.11 -11.59 17.51
N GLY A 46 -9.28 -10.91 18.31
CA GLY A 46 -8.44 -11.53 19.32
C GLY A 46 -6.97 -11.16 19.21
N ASP A 47 -6.14 -11.79 20.05
CA ASP A 47 -4.69 -11.55 20.11
C ASP A 47 -3.90 -12.73 19.53
N TYR A 48 -3.13 -12.43 18.48
CA TYR A 48 -2.30 -13.35 17.72
C TYR A 48 -0.82 -12.94 17.75
N THR A 49 -0.41 -12.03 18.65
CA THR A 49 0.98 -11.57 18.77
C THR A 49 1.98 -12.66 19.19
N ASN A 50 1.49 -13.77 19.74
CA ASN A 50 2.29 -14.96 20.07
C ASN A 50 2.70 -15.81 18.85
N TYR A 51 2.15 -15.53 17.66
CA TYR A 51 2.47 -16.24 16.41
C TYR A 51 3.42 -15.42 15.54
N SER A 52 4.26 -16.09 14.73
CA SER A 52 5.18 -15.41 13.79
C SER A 52 4.44 -14.69 12.68
N SER A 53 3.35 -15.29 12.19
CA SER A 53 2.39 -14.63 11.30
C SER A 53 1.01 -15.26 11.39
N VAL A 54 -0.01 -14.47 11.04
CA VAL A 54 -1.38 -14.92 10.81
C VAL A 54 -1.58 -15.06 9.30
N ILE A 55 -1.69 -16.30 8.81
CA ILE A 55 -1.84 -16.61 7.39
C ILE A 55 -3.33 -16.81 7.08
N PHE A 56 -3.85 -16.07 6.10
CA PHE A 56 -5.26 -15.98 5.80
C PHE A 56 -5.51 -16.27 4.31
N SER A 57 -5.99 -17.47 3.98
CA SER A 57 -6.26 -17.92 2.61
C SER A 57 -7.70 -17.66 2.21
N VAL A 58 -7.91 -16.89 1.13
CA VAL A 58 -9.24 -16.45 0.65
C VAL A 58 -9.61 -17.17 -0.63
N ASN A 59 -10.63 -18.03 -0.57
CA ASN A 59 -11.23 -18.66 -1.73
C ASN A 59 -12.66 -18.12 -1.96
N ASN A 60 -12.91 -17.53 -3.13
CA ASN A 60 -14.19 -16.94 -3.59
C ASN A 60 -14.89 -15.86 -2.70
N TYR A 61 -14.42 -15.58 -1.48
CA TYR A 61 -15.01 -14.53 -0.62
C TYR A 61 -14.61 -13.12 -1.04
N ARG A 62 -15.61 -12.22 -1.13
CA ARG A 62 -15.43 -10.81 -1.57
C ARG A 62 -15.12 -9.81 -0.45
N VAL A 63 -15.45 -10.14 0.80
CA VAL A 63 -15.41 -9.22 1.95
C VAL A 63 -14.89 -9.95 3.18
N PHE A 64 -13.88 -9.39 3.85
CA PHE A 64 -13.38 -9.85 5.16
C PHE A 64 -13.02 -8.68 6.09
N SER A 65 -12.95 -8.90 7.41
CA SER A 65 -12.68 -7.88 8.42
C SER A 65 -11.70 -8.37 9.49
N PHE A 66 -10.59 -7.67 9.66
CA PHE A 66 -9.73 -7.78 10.83
C PHE A 66 -10.28 -6.85 11.91
N GLY A 67 -10.57 -7.41 13.07
CA GLY A 67 -11.26 -6.75 14.18
C GLY A 67 -12.72 -6.38 13.89
N SER A 68 -13.36 -5.73 14.86
CA SER A 68 -14.78 -5.36 14.84
C SER A 68 -15.03 -4.06 15.62
N ARG A 69 -16.30 -3.64 15.81
CA ARG A 69 -16.61 -2.46 16.65
C ARG A 69 -16.38 -2.72 18.14
N ASP A 70 -16.66 -3.95 18.57
CA ASP A 70 -16.83 -4.30 19.98
C ASP A 70 -15.73 -5.24 20.50
N ASN A 71 -14.95 -5.83 19.59
CA ASN A 71 -13.77 -6.68 19.87
C ASN A 71 -12.62 -6.29 18.93
N THR A 72 -11.40 -6.18 19.47
CA THR A 72 -10.20 -5.70 18.78
C THR A 72 -9.41 -6.82 18.08
N PHE A 73 -8.33 -6.47 17.39
CA PHE A 73 -7.40 -7.40 16.75
C PHE A 73 -5.94 -7.00 16.99
N LYS A 74 -5.08 -8.00 17.25
CA LYS A 74 -3.64 -7.84 17.47
C LYS A 74 -2.86 -8.94 16.72
N ALA A 75 -1.84 -8.54 15.98
CA ALA A 75 -0.86 -9.43 15.34
C ALA A 75 0.43 -8.66 15.06
N ASN A 76 1.53 -9.37 14.78
CA ASN A 76 2.80 -8.76 14.34
C ASN A 76 2.97 -8.78 12.81
N LYS A 77 2.50 -9.86 12.16
CA LYS A 77 2.46 -10.00 10.70
C LYS A 77 1.18 -10.71 10.26
N VAL A 78 0.58 -10.27 9.16
CA VAL A 78 -0.59 -10.89 8.51
C VAL A 78 -0.26 -11.16 7.05
N ILE A 79 -0.45 -12.41 6.60
CA ILE A 79 -0.19 -12.84 5.21
C ILE A 79 -1.51 -13.24 4.57
N VAL A 80 -2.03 -12.42 3.65
CA VAL A 80 -3.24 -12.72 2.89
C VAL A 80 -2.86 -13.46 1.61
N ARG A 81 -3.26 -14.74 1.53
CA ARG A 81 -3.17 -15.57 0.33
C ARG A 81 -4.48 -15.45 -0.45
N LEU A 82 -4.40 -14.99 -1.70
CA LEU A 82 -5.57 -14.90 -2.57
C LEU A 82 -5.58 -16.09 -3.55
N GLU A 83 -6.54 -16.99 -3.38
CA GLU A 83 -6.74 -18.18 -4.22
C GLU A 83 -7.67 -17.90 -5.40
N GLU A 84 -7.71 -18.82 -6.37
CA GLU A 84 -8.51 -18.65 -7.59
C GLU A 84 -10.02 -18.59 -7.29
N GLY A 85 -10.65 -17.47 -7.66
CA GLY A 85 -12.08 -17.26 -7.54
C GLY A 85 -12.64 -16.41 -8.68
N ASN A 86 -13.95 -16.48 -8.90
CA ASN A 86 -14.63 -15.80 -10.02
C ASN A 86 -14.90 -14.30 -9.73
N SER A 87 -13.96 -13.57 -9.12
CA SER A 87 -14.17 -12.18 -8.67
C SER A 87 -12.96 -11.28 -8.95
N ASN A 88 -13.19 -10.20 -9.71
CA ASN A 88 -12.15 -9.22 -10.06
C ASN A 88 -11.82 -8.23 -8.91
N ASN A 89 -12.70 -8.15 -7.90
CA ASN A 89 -12.63 -7.22 -6.76
C ASN A 89 -12.63 -7.98 -5.41
N TYR A 90 -11.82 -7.50 -4.46
CA TYR A 90 -11.77 -7.96 -3.06
C TYR A 90 -11.77 -6.77 -2.08
N TYR A 91 -12.43 -6.90 -0.93
CA TYR A 91 -12.54 -5.87 0.12
C TYR A 91 -12.03 -6.41 1.46
N LEU A 92 -11.02 -5.75 2.05
CA LEU A 92 -10.53 -6.01 3.41
C LEU A 92 -10.83 -4.82 4.32
N TYR A 93 -11.51 -5.09 5.42
CA TYR A 93 -11.83 -4.15 6.47
C TYR A 93 -10.83 -4.28 7.63
N PHE A 94 -10.41 -3.15 8.19
CA PHE A 94 -9.55 -3.12 9.38
C PHE A 94 -10.24 -2.25 10.44
N ARG A 95 -10.61 -2.84 11.58
CA ARG A 95 -11.49 -2.21 12.58
C ARG A 95 -10.97 -2.43 13.99
N SER A 96 -10.73 -1.36 14.74
CA SER A 96 -10.24 -1.42 16.13
C SER A 96 -8.96 -2.26 16.27
N ILE A 97 -7.97 -1.99 15.42
CA ILE A 97 -6.67 -2.67 15.46
C ILE A 97 -5.78 -2.04 16.53
N GLU A 98 -5.26 -2.83 17.46
CA GLU A 98 -4.45 -2.33 18.57
C GLU A 98 -2.92 -2.37 18.31
N THR A 99 -2.42 -3.23 17.43
CA THR A 99 -0.97 -3.35 17.14
C THR A 99 -0.58 -2.77 15.78
N ASN A 100 0.68 -2.36 15.66
CA ASN A 100 1.35 -2.17 14.37
C ASN A 100 1.70 -3.55 13.79
N PHE A 101 1.47 -3.78 12.50
CA PHE A 101 1.72 -5.07 11.85
C PHE A 101 2.18 -4.93 10.39
N GLU A 102 2.90 -5.90 9.85
CA GLU A 102 3.14 -5.99 8.39
C GLU A 102 1.99 -6.75 7.70
N LEU A 103 1.56 -6.29 6.52
CA LEU A 103 0.57 -6.96 5.67
C LEU A 103 1.19 -7.41 4.35
N GLU A 104 1.18 -8.71 4.09
CA GLU A 104 1.74 -9.31 2.86
C GLU A 104 0.62 -9.91 2.00
N LEU A 105 0.52 -9.49 0.74
CA LEU A 105 -0.42 -10.02 -0.25
C LEU A 105 0.29 -11.03 -1.15
N THR A 106 -0.17 -12.27 -1.15
CA THR A 106 0.44 -13.36 -1.94
C THR A 106 -0.53 -13.90 -2.99
N LYS A 107 -0.01 -14.15 -4.20
CA LYS A 107 -0.77 -14.30 -5.45
C LYS A 107 -0.45 -15.63 -6.13
N ASN A 108 -1.47 -16.46 -6.35
CA ASN A 108 -1.32 -17.76 -7.02
C ASN A 108 -1.71 -17.78 -8.51
N SER A 109 -2.48 -16.80 -9.01
CA SER A 109 -2.86 -16.73 -10.44
C SER A 109 -2.92 -15.30 -10.98
N TYR A 110 -3.00 -15.13 -12.31
CA TYR A 110 -2.56 -13.90 -12.97
C TYR A 110 -3.46 -12.67 -12.78
N SER A 111 -4.77 -12.83 -12.57
CA SER A 111 -5.75 -11.73 -12.67
C SER A 111 -6.28 -11.21 -11.32
N PHE A 112 -5.82 -10.03 -10.91
CA PHE A 112 -6.58 -9.13 -10.04
C PHE A 112 -6.76 -7.81 -10.78
N GLU A 113 -7.99 -7.32 -10.88
CA GLU A 113 -8.20 -5.94 -11.32
C GLU A 113 -8.12 -4.99 -10.14
N LYS A 114 -8.82 -5.26 -9.01
CA LYS A 114 -8.92 -4.29 -7.89
C LYS A 114 -8.91 -4.94 -6.50
N VAL A 115 -8.27 -4.28 -5.54
CA VAL A 115 -8.36 -4.59 -4.09
C VAL A 115 -8.70 -3.31 -3.33
N TYR A 116 -9.55 -3.41 -2.32
CA TYR A 116 -10.05 -2.30 -1.50
C TYR A 116 -9.69 -2.52 -0.03
N PHE A 117 -9.05 -1.54 0.62
CA PHE A 117 -8.76 -1.54 2.05
C PHE A 117 -9.50 -0.38 2.74
N ASP A 118 -10.41 -0.68 3.66
CA ASP A 118 -11.15 0.34 4.42
C ASP A 118 -10.82 0.28 5.92
N PHE A 119 -10.33 1.40 6.48
CA PHE A 119 -9.89 1.52 7.88
C PHE A 119 -10.93 2.23 8.76
N TYR A 120 -11.19 1.70 9.96
CA TYR A 120 -12.16 2.23 10.96
C TYR A 120 -11.61 2.09 12.39
N ASN A 121 -11.00 3.16 12.92
CA ASN A 121 -10.38 3.25 14.24
C ASN A 121 -9.19 2.29 14.48
N GLY A 122 -8.12 2.79 15.12
CA GLY A 122 -6.92 2.01 15.43
C GLY A 122 -5.83 2.06 14.34
N ASN A 123 -4.85 1.17 14.45
CA ASN A 123 -3.63 1.18 13.63
C ASN A 123 -3.84 0.59 12.22
N SER A 124 -3.09 1.10 11.23
CA SER A 124 -2.91 0.45 9.92
C SER A 124 -1.72 -0.51 9.92
N PRO A 125 -1.56 -1.35 8.88
CA PRO A 125 -0.28 -1.98 8.60
C PRO A 125 0.83 -0.93 8.53
N THR A 126 2.00 -1.18 9.13
CA THR A 126 3.18 -0.33 8.94
C THR A 126 3.79 -0.53 7.55
N ARG A 127 3.56 -1.71 6.96
CA ARG A 127 4.03 -2.07 5.62
C ARG A 127 2.97 -2.87 4.86
N ILE A 128 2.89 -2.64 3.55
CA ILE A 128 2.10 -3.45 2.61
C ILE A 128 3.02 -3.96 1.50
N THR A 129 3.02 -5.26 1.22
CA THR A 129 3.81 -5.90 0.14
C THR A 129 2.94 -6.77 -0.77
N GLY A 130 3.36 -6.97 -2.03
CA GLY A 130 2.76 -7.93 -2.97
C GLY A 130 2.06 -7.33 -4.20
N ASP A 131 1.97 -8.11 -5.29
CA ASP A 131 1.54 -7.62 -6.62
C ASP A 131 0.02 -7.64 -6.83
N VAL A 132 -0.59 -6.45 -6.88
CA VAL A 132 -2.03 -6.23 -7.16
C VAL A 132 -2.23 -5.24 -8.32
N GLY A 133 -3.32 -5.37 -9.08
CA GLY A 133 -3.57 -4.54 -10.27
C GLY A 133 -3.90 -3.08 -9.95
N GLU A 134 -4.94 -2.84 -9.16
CA GLU A 134 -5.36 -1.53 -8.68
C GLU A 134 -5.65 -1.61 -7.18
N LEU A 135 -5.10 -0.68 -6.39
CA LEU A 135 -5.32 -0.62 -4.95
C LEU A 135 -6.15 0.63 -4.60
N TRP A 136 -7.27 0.41 -3.92
CA TRP A 136 -8.14 1.43 -3.36
C TRP A 136 -8.00 1.45 -1.83
N VAL A 137 -7.96 2.65 -1.26
CA VAL A 137 -7.87 2.87 0.19
C VAL A 137 -8.99 3.82 0.62
N GLY A 138 -9.79 3.38 1.59
CA GLY A 138 -10.79 4.18 2.27
C GLY A 138 -10.47 4.36 3.76
N GLY A 139 -10.96 5.46 4.32
CA GLY A 139 -10.99 5.72 5.76
C GLY A 139 -12.27 6.50 6.10
N ASN A 140 -12.93 6.17 7.21
CA ASN A 140 -14.25 6.72 7.51
C ASN A 140 -14.40 7.07 9.00
N ASP A 141 -13.91 8.26 9.36
CA ASP A 141 -14.02 8.81 10.70
C ASP A 141 -15.48 9.18 11.02
N PHE A 142 -16.09 8.37 11.89
CA PHE A 142 -17.41 8.65 12.49
C PHE A 142 -17.31 9.25 13.90
N TYR A 143 -16.10 9.47 14.42
CA TYR A 143 -15.84 9.93 15.78
C TYR A 143 -14.68 10.94 15.80
N ASP A 144 -14.88 12.05 16.51
CA ASP A 144 -14.06 13.26 16.46
C ASP A 144 -12.80 13.15 17.37
N TYR A 145 -12.00 12.11 17.16
CA TYR A 145 -10.72 11.87 17.82
C TYR A 145 -9.58 11.95 16.80
N ASN A 146 -8.45 12.56 17.18
CA ASN A 146 -7.33 12.91 16.29
C ASN A 146 -6.49 11.69 15.80
N TYR A 147 -7.13 10.74 15.12
CA TYR A 147 -6.47 9.67 14.36
C TYR A 147 -6.18 10.16 12.94
N HIS A 148 -5.05 10.84 12.75
CA HIS A 148 -4.51 11.12 11.43
C HIS A 148 -4.53 9.85 10.57
N LEU A 149 -5.22 9.87 9.42
CA LEU A 149 -5.39 8.76 8.47
C LEU A 149 -4.19 7.80 8.50
N PRO A 150 -4.28 6.64 9.18
CA PRO A 150 -3.09 5.90 9.61
C PRO A 150 -2.14 5.51 8.48
N ILE A 151 -2.68 5.35 7.26
CA ILE A 151 -1.92 5.02 6.07
C ILE A 151 -0.88 6.08 5.63
N GLN A 152 -0.92 7.30 6.18
CA GLN A 152 0.15 8.29 6.00
C GLN A 152 1.52 7.81 6.55
N ARG A 153 1.53 6.75 7.38
CA ARG A 153 2.74 6.12 7.93
C ARG A 153 3.01 4.71 7.37
N THR A 154 2.20 4.24 6.42
CA THR A 154 2.30 2.88 5.86
C THR A 154 3.22 2.86 4.64
N TYR A 155 4.30 2.08 4.71
CA TYR A 155 5.20 1.87 3.58
C TYR A 155 4.62 0.84 2.60
N ILE A 156 4.18 1.32 1.43
CA ILE A 156 3.63 0.46 0.36
C ILE A 156 4.77 0.07 -0.59
N ASN A 157 5.15 -1.21 -0.57
CA ASN A 157 6.14 -1.83 -1.45
C ASN A 157 5.45 -2.87 -2.35
N SER A 158 4.57 -2.37 -3.20
CA SER A 158 3.88 -3.09 -4.28
C SER A 158 3.94 -2.26 -5.56
N ASN A 159 3.72 -2.89 -6.72
CA ASN A 159 3.64 -2.20 -8.02
C ASN A 159 2.18 -2.11 -8.54
N PRO A 160 1.25 -1.41 -7.86
CA PRO A 160 -0.09 -1.24 -8.38
C PRO A 160 -0.05 -0.35 -9.62
N ILE A 161 -0.75 -0.79 -10.67
CA ILE A 161 -0.90 -0.03 -11.92
C ILE A 161 -1.63 1.29 -11.63
N ASN A 162 -2.58 1.26 -10.68
CA ASN A 162 -3.30 2.44 -10.17
C ASN A 162 -3.44 2.38 -8.63
N LEU A 163 -3.20 3.50 -7.95
CA LEU A 163 -3.44 3.67 -6.52
C LEU A 163 -4.47 4.80 -6.29
N LYS A 164 -5.50 4.56 -5.49
CA LYS A 164 -6.58 5.53 -5.24
C LYS A 164 -6.92 5.63 -3.76
N PHE A 165 -7.18 6.85 -3.31
CA PHE A 165 -7.64 7.15 -1.97
C PHE A 165 -9.06 7.73 -2.05
N SER A 166 -9.92 7.34 -1.12
CA SER A 166 -11.29 7.79 -1.01
C SER A 166 -11.57 8.24 0.43
N SER A 167 -11.85 9.52 0.60
CA SER A 167 -12.55 10.06 1.77
C SER A 167 -13.93 10.57 1.34
N ASN A 168 -14.79 10.92 2.29
CA ASN A 168 -16.17 11.34 2.01
C ASN A 168 -16.29 12.63 1.15
N ASN A 169 -15.18 13.29 0.78
CA ASN A 169 -15.12 14.42 -0.16
C ASN A 169 -14.52 14.06 -1.55
N GLY A 170 -14.73 12.83 -2.01
CA GLY A 170 -14.67 12.46 -3.43
C GLY A 170 -13.34 11.89 -3.93
N ASN A 171 -13.44 11.07 -4.98
CA ASN A 171 -12.32 10.32 -5.56
C ASN A 171 -11.28 11.24 -6.24
N LYS A 172 -10.26 11.66 -5.49
CA LYS A 172 -9.03 12.25 -6.05
C LYS A 172 -7.88 11.25 -5.93
N CYS A 173 -7.29 10.88 -7.05
CA CYS A 173 -5.97 10.26 -7.07
C CYS A 173 -4.92 11.26 -6.54
N VAL A 174 -3.91 10.79 -5.81
CA VAL A 174 -2.82 11.62 -5.25
C VAL A 174 -1.42 11.07 -5.55
N SER A 175 -1.30 9.94 -6.24
CA SER A 175 -0.02 9.42 -6.77
C SER A 175 -0.28 8.52 -7.98
N CYS A 176 0.64 8.49 -8.93
CA CYS A 176 0.54 7.71 -10.18
C CYS A 176 1.81 6.86 -10.39
N SER A 177 1.66 5.73 -11.07
CA SER A 177 2.74 4.79 -11.39
C SER A 177 3.70 5.33 -12.48
N ASN A 178 4.91 4.78 -12.54
CA ASN A 178 5.96 5.23 -13.47
C ASN A 178 5.49 5.19 -14.94
N GLY A 179 5.47 6.36 -15.58
CA GLY A 179 4.92 6.57 -16.94
C GLY A 179 3.70 7.49 -16.98
N TYR A 180 3.07 7.74 -15.83
CA TYR A 180 1.87 8.58 -15.73
C TYR A 180 2.09 9.80 -14.82
N THR A 181 1.35 10.88 -15.08
CA THR A 181 1.35 12.15 -14.33
C THR A 181 -0.06 12.45 -13.84
N LEU A 182 -0.17 13.00 -12.63
CA LEU A 182 -1.44 13.38 -12.01
C LEU A 182 -1.98 14.69 -12.60
N ASN A 183 -3.25 14.70 -12.99
CA ASN A 183 -3.93 15.86 -13.56
C ASN A 183 -5.36 15.94 -13.00
N ASN A 184 -5.66 16.98 -12.22
CA ASN A 184 -6.96 17.21 -11.56
C ASN A 184 -7.57 15.95 -10.88
N GLY A 185 -6.73 15.16 -10.20
CA GLY A 185 -7.15 13.95 -9.48
C GLY A 185 -7.29 12.68 -10.32
N LYS A 186 -6.84 12.68 -11.58
CA LYS A 186 -6.75 11.49 -12.46
C LYS A 186 -5.32 11.30 -12.98
N CYS A 187 -4.88 10.06 -13.17
CA CYS A 187 -3.61 9.77 -13.84
C CYS A 187 -3.77 9.88 -15.37
N SER A 188 -2.77 10.47 -16.03
CA SER A 188 -2.71 10.69 -17.47
C SER A 188 -1.31 10.32 -18.00
N ASN A 189 -1.19 9.83 -19.22
CA ASN A 189 0.05 9.28 -19.75
C ASN A 189 1.08 10.38 -20.08
N LYS A 190 2.38 10.12 -19.92
CA LYS A 190 3.45 11.12 -20.16
C LYS A 190 3.67 11.38 -21.66
N GLU A 191 3.04 12.43 -22.18
CA GLU A 191 3.46 13.07 -23.42
C GLU A 191 4.75 13.92 -23.21
N LYS A 192 5.48 14.19 -24.30
CA LYS A 192 6.94 14.44 -24.25
C LYS A 192 7.42 15.70 -23.49
N ASN A 193 6.56 16.69 -23.22
CA ASN A 193 6.98 18.00 -22.71
C ASN A 193 6.38 18.33 -21.32
N GLN A 194 6.84 17.64 -20.26
CA GLN A 194 6.69 18.00 -18.83
C GLN A 194 7.55 17.09 -17.95
N ASN A 195 8.46 17.62 -17.12
CA ASN A 195 9.32 16.77 -16.26
C ASN A 195 9.93 17.48 -15.01
N GLY A 196 9.20 18.40 -14.38
CA GLY A 196 9.59 19.00 -13.08
C GLY A 196 9.30 18.08 -11.88
N LYS A 197 10.04 18.27 -10.77
CA LYS A 197 9.59 17.86 -9.43
C LYS A 197 8.73 18.98 -8.85
N ASN A 198 7.79 18.64 -7.96
CA ASN A 198 6.96 19.59 -7.22
C ASN A 198 6.18 20.60 -8.09
N GLU A 199 5.41 20.07 -9.06
CA GLU A 199 4.31 20.76 -9.76
C GLU A 199 4.67 22.00 -10.63
N GLU A 200 5.94 22.40 -10.73
CA GLU A 200 6.37 23.48 -11.63
C GLU A 200 6.28 23.09 -13.11
N ILE A 201 5.59 23.93 -13.89
CA ILE A 201 5.56 23.86 -15.36
C ILE A 201 6.61 24.83 -15.91
N TYR A 202 7.44 24.35 -16.83
CA TYR A 202 8.38 25.17 -17.60
C TYR A 202 8.21 24.91 -19.10
N CYS A 203 8.58 25.89 -19.91
CA CYS A 203 8.44 25.85 -21.37
C CYS A 203 9.80 25.98 -22.07
N GLU A 204 9.90 25.40 -23.26
CA GLU A 204 11.10 25.51 -24.10
C GLU A 204 11.29 26.95 -24.60
N ASN A 205 12.55 27.35 -24.82
CA ASN A 205 12.92 28.70 -25.28
C ASN A 205 12.13 29.12 -26.52
N GLY A 206 11.44 30.26 -26.43
CA GLY A 206 10.52 30.75 -27.47
C GLY A 206 9.05 30.40 -27.23
N LYS A 207 8.70 29.86 -26.06
CA LYS A 207 7.31 29.61 -25.63
C LYS A 207 7.06 30.13 -24.21
N TYR A 208 5.87 30.66 -23.94
CA TYR A 208 5.45 31.20 -22.65
C TYR A 208 4.27 30.40 -22.06
N ILE A 209 4.08 30.47 -20.74
CA ILE A 209 3.00 29.76 -20.05
C ILE A 209 1.71 30.57 -20.09
N ASN A 210 0.62 29.95 -20.54
CA ASN A 210 -0.73 30.47 -20.42
C ASN A 210 -1.71 29.31 -20.16
N ASN A 211 -2.53 29.41 -19.11
CA ASN A 211 -3.45 28.35 -18.66
C ASN A 211 -2.83 26.94 -18.67
N ASN A 212 -1.66 26.81 -18.03
CA ASN A 212 -0.86 25.59 -17.89
C ASN A 212 -0.47 24.92 -19.24
N LYS A 213 -0.37 25.70 -20.32
CA LYS A 213 0.15 25.27 -21.63
C LYS A 213 1.25 26.21 -22.12
N CYS A 214 2.21 25.66 -22.86
CA CYS A 214 3.26 26.41 -23.53
C CYS A 214 2.76 26.93 -24.88
N ILE A 215 2.57 28.25 -25.00
CA ILE A 215 2.19 28.94 -26.23
C ILE A 215 3.42 29.54 -26.88
N GLU A 216 3.54 29.40 -28.19
CA GLU A 216 4.68 29.88 -28.99
C GLU A 216 4.70 31.41 -29.08
N CYS A 217 5.85 32.05 -28.87
CA CYS A 217 6.00 33.52 -28.80
C CYS A 217 5.90 34.23 -30.16
N SER A 218 5.17 33.65 -31.13
CA SER A 218 5.00 34.12 -32.50
C SER A 218 4.18 35.40 -32.63
N LYS A 219 3.62 35.92 -31.53
CA LYS A 219 2.79 37.13 -31.43
C LYS A 219 2.95 37.84 -30.07
N SER A 220 4.18 38.23 -29.74
CA SER A 220 4.40 39.15 -28.61
C SER A 220 4.23 40.60 -29.07
N GLU A 221 3.29 41.32 -28.46
CA GLU A 221 3.45 42.77 -28.28
C GLU A 221 4.52 43.03 -27.20
N ILE A 222 4.87 44.30 -26.95
CA ILE A 222 5.85 44.74 -25.94
C ILE A 222 7.31 44.36 -26.28
N CYS A 223 7.89 45.05 -27.27
CA CYS A 223 9.33 45.28 -27.41
C CYS A 223 9.57 46.68 -27.99
N GLN A 224 9.90 47.65 -27.14
CA GLN A 224 10.29 49.05 -27.43
C GLN A 224 11.10 49.56 -26.22
N THR A 225 12.09 50.46 -26.27
CA THR A 225 13.03 50.97 -27.32
C THR A 225 14.12 51.71 -26.53
N ASN A 226 15.41 51.76 -26.89
CA ASN A 226 16.13 51.28 -28.08
C ASN A 226 17.38 50.46 -27.62
N ASP A 227 18.51 50.25 -28.31
CA ASP A 227 19.03 50.71 -29.61
C ASP A 227 19.55 49.56 -30.49
N ILE A 228 19.77 49.82 -31.77
CA ILE A 228 19.73 48.77 -32.81
C ILE A 228 20.77 49.02 -33.93
N GLU A 229 21.47 47.95 -34.37
CA GLU A 229 21.80 47.58 -35.78
C GLU A 229 22.90 46.48 -35.81
N ILE A 230 23.20 45.71 -36.87
CA ILE A 230 22.41 44.91 -37.85
C ILE A 230 23.44 44.12 -38.71
N LYS A 231 23.32 42.88 -39.25
CA LYS A 231 22.37 41.73 -39.28
C LYS A 231 23.27 40.44 -39.27
N TYR A 232 22.89 39.17 -39.51
CA TYR A 232 21.67 38.47 -39.95
C TYR A 232 20.95 37.88 -38.72
N ASN A 233 20.27 38.77 -37.99
CA ASN A 233 19.94 38.59 -36.58
C ASN A 233 18.43 38.72 -36.35
N ASN A 234 17.87 37.98 -35.39
CA ASN A 234 16.66 38.34 -34.64
C ASN A 234 16.44 37.44 -33.39
N LYS A 235 17.51 37.17 -32.65
CA LYS A 235 17.45 36.51 -31.33
C LYS A 235 18.27 37.32 -30.33
N CYS A 236 17.59 38.03 -29.43
CA CYS A 236 18.24 38.84 -28.40
C CYS A 236 18.12 38.17 -27.03
N ILE A 237 19.19 38.25 -26.24
CA ILE A 237 19.24 37.84 -24.83
C ILE A 237 19.86 39.03 -24.09
N ASN A 238 19.21 39.55 -23.04
CA ASN A 238 19.81 40.54 -22.15
C ASN A 238 19.82 40.04 -20.70
N LYS A 239 20.93 40.26 -19.99
CA LYS A 239 21.21 39.62 -18.70
C LYS A 239 20.63 40.36 -17.49
N THR A 240 20.62 41.69 -17.50
CA THR A 240 20.24 42.54 -16.36
C THR A 240 19.01 43.39 -16.66
N CYS A 241 18.36 43.89 -15.61
CA CYS A 241 17.45 45.02 -15.70
C CYS A 241 18.24 46.33 -15.51
N GLU A 242 17.57 47.47 -15.70
CA GLU A 242 18.06 48.78 -15.26
C GLU A 242 18.14 48.84 -13.72
N GLU A 243 18.90 49.81 -13.20
CA GLU A 243 18.97 50.05 -11.76
C GLU A 243 17.57 50.37 -11.19
N ASP A 244 17.33 49.99 -9.94
CA ASP A 244 16.00 50.00 -9.30
C ASP A 244 14.90 49.14 -9.96
N MET A 245 15.23 48.24 -10.90
CA MET A 245 14.27 47.22 -11.37
C MET A 245 14.65 45.79 -11.00
N ILE A 246 13.67 45.03 -10.50
CA ILE A 246 13.85 43.64 -10.05
C ILE A 246 13.22 42.68 -11.08
N LYS A 247 13.92 41.59 -11.42
CA LYS A 247 13.35 40.49 -12.21
C LYS A 247 12.37 39.68 -11.37
N ASP A 248 11.14 39.53 -11.84
CA ASP A 248 10.23 38.50 -11.32
C ASP A 248 10.62 37.09 -11.80
N GLN A 249 9.90 36.10 -11.30
CA GLN A 249 10.19 34.67 -11.57
C GLN A 249 10.05 34.28 -13.05
N ASN A 250 9.39 35.11 -13.87
CA ASN A 250 9.28 34.94 -15.33
C ASN A 250 10.33 35.75 -16.11
N GLY A 251 11.27 36.40 -15.42
CA GLY A 251 12.36 37.18 -15.99
C GLY A 251 11.98 38.62 -16.36
N LYS A 252 10.77 39.08 -16.03
CA LYS A 252 10.30 40.43 -16.35
C LYS A 252 10.80 41.45 -15.32
N CYS A 253 11.37 42.56 -15.80
CA CYS A 253 11.75 43.69 -14.97
C CYS A 253 10.50 44.44 -14.47
N ASN A 254 10.41 44.73 -13.17
CA ASN A 254 9.37 45.57 -12.57
C ASN A 254 10.02 46.63 -11.64
N ASN A 255 9.44 47.83 -11.57
CA ASN A 255 9.91 48.96 -10.75
C ASN A 255 10.00 48.64 -9.25
N ASN A 256 10.93 49.27 -8.53
CA ASN A 256 11.15 49.11 -7.07
C ASN A 256 10.00 49.56 -6.14
N ASN A 257 8.82 49.92 -6.66
CA ASN A 257 7.63 50.19 -5.85
C ASN A 257 7.07 48.86 -5.32
N ASN A 258 7.71 48.37 -4.26
CA ASN A 258 7.33 47.18 -3.53
C ASN A 258 5.85 47.25 -3.14
N ILE A 259 5.14 46.12 -3.29
CA ILE A 259 3.84 45.98 -2.63
C ILE A 259 4.13 45.92 -1.14
N GLU A 260 3.68 46.96 -0.43
CA GLU A 260 3.93 47.10 1.00
C GLU A 260 3.42 45.85 1.74
N TYR A 261 4.14 45.41 2.77
CA TYR A 261 3.85 44.19 3.52
C TYR A 261 3.92 42.85 2.73
N CYS A 262 4.49 42.82 1.51
CA CYS A 262 4.80 41.56 0.81
C CYS A 262 6.02 40.85 1.41
N LEU A 263 5.91 39.54 1.71
CA LEU A 263 6.97 38.75 2.31
C LEU A 263 8.09 38.48 1.29
N ASN A 264 9.35 38.70 1.68
CA ASN A 264 10.57 38.35 0.93
C ASN A 264 10.61 38.73 -0.57
N LYS A 265 9.82 39.74 -1.00
CA LYS A 265 9.63 40.12 -2.41
C LYS A 265 9.12 38.97 -3.31
N SER A 266 8.28 38.10 -2.76
CA SER A 266 7.63 36.99 -3.47
C SER A 266 6.60 37.48 -4.51
N TYR A 267 7.08 37.91 -5.68
CA TYR A 267 6.27 38.47 -6.77
C TYR A 267 6.14 37.53 -7.98
N VAL A 268 4.92 37.43 -8.51
CA VAL A 268 4.63 36.81 -9.82
C VAL A 268 3.73 37.74 -10.62
N ASN A 269 4.14 38.11 -11.83
CA ASN A 269 3.40 38.97 -12.76
C ASN A 269 2.94 40.31 -12.13
N GLY A 270 3.76 40.89 -11.25
CA GLY A 270 3.45 42.15 -10.56
C GLY A 270 2.44 42.03 -9.41
N LYS A 271 2.12 40.82 -8.93
CA LYS A 271 1.30 40.59 -7.74
C LYS A 271 2.12 39.96 -6.61
N CYS A 272 1.82 40.32 -5.36
CA CYS A 272 2.39 39.61 -4.22
C CYS A 272 1.73 38.24 -4.06
N VAL A 273 2.53 37.19 -3.87
CA VAL A 273 2.07 35.81 -3.68
C VAL A 273 1.89 35.48 -2.19
N GLU A 274 2.67 36.11 -1.31
CA GLU A 274 2.73 35.81 0.12
C GLU A 274 2.95 37.10 0.92
N CYS A 275 2.05 37.43 1.84
CA CYS A 275 2.10 38.65 2.64
C CYS A 275 2.67 38.39 4.06
N LEU A 276 3.19 39.43 4.70
CA LEU A 276 3.59 39.41 6.11
C LEU A 276 2.39 39.08 7.01
N ASN A 277 2.65 38.43 8.14
CA ASN A 277 1.63 38.04 9.11
C ASN A 277 0.72 39.23 9.48
N THR A 278 -0.58 38.97 9.59
CA THR A 278 -1.71 39.93 9.68
C THR A 278 -2.19 40.57 8.37
N TYR A 279 -1.53 40.33 7.23
CA TYR A 279 -1.94 40.85 5.91
C TYR A 279 -2.35 39.72 4.94
N SER A 280 -3.24 40.02 4.01
CA SER A 280 -3.70 39.11 2.95
C SER A 280 -3.71 39.81 1.58
N PRO A 281 -3.37 39.12 0.46
CA PRO A 281 -3.36 39.74 -0.87
C PRO A 281 -4.77 39.88 -1.44
N ASN A 282 -5.10 41.08 -1.93
CA ASN A 282 -6.39 41.34 -2.58
C ASN A 282 -6.41 40.86 -4.05
N LEU A 283 -7.56 40.98 -4.74
CA LEU A 283 -7.72 40.56 -6.15
C LEU A 283 -6.76 41.26 -7.14
N LYS A 284 -6.26 42.46 -6.81
CA LYS A 284 -5.24 43.17 -7.59
C LYS A 284 -3.83 42.65 -7.32
N GLY A 285 -3.59 42.05 -6.15
CA GLY A 285 -2.30 41.51 -5.71
C GLY A 285 -1.65 42.30 -4.57
N GLU A 286 -2.36 43.28 -4.00
CA GLU A 286 -1.86 44.19 -2.95
C GLU A 286 -2.13 43.60 -1.56
N CYS A 287 -1.13 43.60 -0.66
CA CYS A 287 -1.30 43.11 0.72
C CYS A 287 -2.06 44.12 1.58
N ILE A 288 -3.26 43.76 2.02
CA ILE A 288 -4.08 44.60 2.92
C ILE A 288 -4.12 44.00 4.33
N ASN A 289 -4.16 44.86 5.36
CA ASN A 289 -4.24 44.39 6.74
C ASN A 289 -5.60 43.74 6.98
N THR A 290 -5.59 42.50 7.46
CA THR A 290 -6.78 41.69 7.72
C THR A 290 -6.75 41.10 9.13
N LYS A 291 -6.40 41.91 10.15
CA LYS A 291 -6.64 41.52 11.55
C LYS A 291 -8.15 41.37 11.78
N ILE A 292 -8.62 40.13 11.88
CA ILE A 292 -10.04 39.81 12.10
C ILE A 292 -10.31 39.86 13.61
N GLU A 293 -11.33 40.61 14.03
CA GLU A 293 -11.77 40.64 15.43
C GLU A 293 -12.28 39.26 15.89
N TYR A 294 -12.01 38.95 17.16
CA TYR A 294 -12.37 37.70 17.83
C TYR A 294 -11.80 36.44 17.13
N CYS A 295 -10.66 36.60 16.46
CA CYS A 295 -9.91 35.53 15.79
C CYS A 295 -8.62 35.21 16.55
N GLU A 296 -8.58 34.04 17.16
CA GLU A 296 -7.45 33.55 17.95
C GLU A 296 -6.29 33.06 17.07
N GLU A 297 -6.60 32.49 15.90
CA GLU A 297 -5.60 32.03 14.93
C GLU A 297 -6.04 32.37 13.48
N GLN A 298 -5.19 33.05 12.72
CA GLN A 298 -5.45 33.50 11.34
C GLN A 298 -4.33 33.09 10.38
N ASN A 299 -4.66 33.03 9.07
CA ASN A 299 -3.69 32.88 7.99
C ASN A 299 -3.98 33.87 6.84
N GLY A 300 -3.12 33.90 5.82
CA GLY A 300 -3.24 34.79 4.66
C GLY A 300 -4.47 34.57 3.74
N TYR A 301 -5.44 33.75 4.19
CA TYR A 301 -6.73 33.56 3.55
C TYR A 301 -7.91 33.78 4.51
N GLY A 302 -7.72 34.37 5.69
CA GLY A 302 -8.75 34.66 6.69
C GLY A 302 -8.56 33.94 8.05
N CYS A 303 -9.57 33.99 8.91
CA CYS A 303 -9.50 33.34 10.22
C CYS A 303 -9.52 31.80 10.11
N LYS A 304 -8.73 31.14 10.96
CA LYS A 304 -8.61 29.68 11.10
C LYS A 304 -9.30 29.18 12.37
N ARG A 305 -9.19 29.91 13.50
CA ARG A 305 -9.90 29.62 14.75
C ARG A 305 -10.38 30.91 15.41
N CYS A 306 -11.66 30.93 15.79
CA CYS A 306 -12.27 32.03 16.54
C CYS A 306 -12.04 31.87 18.04
N GLU A 307 -12.07 32.99 18.75
CA GLU A 307 -12.08 33.02 20.22
C GLU A 307 -13.34 32.34 20.79
N GLU A 308 -13.26 31.88 22.04
CA GLU A 308 -14.34 31.14 22.69
C GLU A 308 -15.62 32.01 22.82
N GLY A 309 -16.78 31.42 22.52
CA GLY A 309 -18.04 32.15 22.36
C GLY A 309 -18.26 32.83 20.99
N TYR A 310 -17.37 32.61 20.01
CA TYR A 310 -17.52 33.05 18.62
C TYR A 310 -17.42 31.87 17.64
N TYR A 311 -18.16 31.93 16.53
CA TYR A 311 -18.16 30.89 15.48
C TYR A 311 -17.57 31.42 14.17
N LEU A 312 -16.93 30.51 13.42
CA LEU A 312 -16.37 30.79 12.12
C LEU A 312 -17.45 30.76 11.03
N THR A 313 -17.62 31.89 10.33
CA THR A 313 -18.49 32.03 9.16
C THR A 313 -17.85 31.45 7.89
N LYS A 314 -18.66 31.23 6.84
CA LYS A 314 -18.17 30.80 5.52
C LYS A 314 -17.15 31.78 4.90
N ASP A 315 -17.30 33.07 5.19
CA ASP A 315 -16.38 34.13 4.76
C ASP A 315 -15.15 34.28 5.68
N LYS A 316 -14.91 33.29 6.55
CA LYS A 316 -13.80 33.17 7.50
C LYS A 316 -13.64 34.37 8.45
N LYS A 317 -14.75 34.98 8.83
CA LYS A 317 -14.85 35.94 9.94
C LYS A 317 -15.45 35.29 11.17
N CYS A 318 -15.12 35.80 12.35
CA CYS A 318 -15.71 35.37 13.60
C CYS A 318 -16.92 36.23 13.94
N LEU A 319 -18.04 35.59 14.28
CA LEU A 319 -19.24 36.27 14.77
C LEU A 319 -19.65 35.66 16.12
N LYS A 320 -20.23 36.47 17.00
CA LYS A 320 -20.57 36.03 18.35
C LYS A 320 -21.70 34.99 18.33
N CYS A 321 -21.60 33.99 19.18
CA CYS A 321 -22.71 33.08 19.46
C CYS A 321 -23.89 33.84 20.10
N ASP A 322 -25.08 33.28 19.95
CA ASP A 322 -26.26 33.72 20.70
C ASP A 322 -26.00 33.59 22.21
N SER A 323 -26.50 34.51 23.04
CA SER A 323 -26.27 34.50 24.50
C SER A 323 -26.93 33.33 25.23
N ASN A 324 -27.63 32.45 24.51
CA ASN A 324 -28.12 31.17 25.00
C ASN A 324 -27.17 30.00 24.72
N CYS A 325 -26.25 30.13 23.77
CA CYS A 325 -25.16 29.18 23.57
C CYS A 325 -23.93 29.58 24.41
N GLU A 326 -23.15 28.60 24.83
CA GLU A 326 -21.78 28.83 25.33
C GLU A 326 -20.77 28.68 24.19
N THR A 327 -20.93 27.62 23.38
CA THR A 327 -20.25 27.45 22.08
C THR A 327 -21.28 27.19 20.99
N CYS A 328 -21.01 27.60 19.76
CA CYS A 328 -21.91 27.41 18.61
C CYS A 328 -21.13 27.18 17.31
N TYR A 329 -21.80 26.70 16.26
CA TYR A 329 -21.14 26.29 15.00
C TYR A 329 -21.92 26.71 13.75
N GLY A 330 -21.25 27.40 12.82
CA GLY A 330 -21.77 27.74 11.48
C GLY A 330 -22.80 28.88 11.43
N ILE A 331 -23.69 28.97 12.43
CA ILE A 331 -24.60 30.11 12.70
C ILE A 331 -24.72 30.34 14.22
N SER A 332 -25.06 31.56 14.63
CA SER A 332 -25.04 31.98 16.04
C SER A 332 -25.96 31.19 16.97
N THR A 333 -27.07 30.67 16.44
CA THR A 333 -28.12 29.94 17.20
C THR A 333 -27.96 28.42 17.22
N TYR A 334 -26.96 27.88 16.50
CA TYR A 334 -26.70 26.44 16.44
C TYR A 334 -25.67 26.08 17.51
N CYS A 335 -26.15 25.91 18.74
CA CYS A 335 -25.32 25.68 19.91
C CYS A 335 -24.67 24.28 19.90
N MET A 336 -23.43 24.21 20.35
CA MET A 336 -22.66 22.98 20.56
C MET A 336 -22.55 22.64 22.06
N SER A 337 -22.40 23.65 22.91
CA SER A 337 -22.61 23.60 24.36
C SER A 337 -23.54 24.73 24.81
N CYS A 338 -24.18 24.52 25.96
CA CYS A 338 -25.04 25.50 26.63
C CYS A 338 -24.35 25.95 27.90
N SER A 339 -24.50 27.23 28.25
CA SER A 339 -24.02 27.76 29.53
C SER A 339 -24.63 26.98 30.70
N ASN A 340 -23.98 27.04 31.86
CA ASN A 340 -24.52 26.50 33.11
C ASN A 340 -25.99 26.92 33.32
N ASP A 341 -26.77 26.00 33.91
CA ASP A 341 -28.22 26.09 34.09
C ASP A 341 -29.07 26.07 32.79
N LYS A 342 -28.49 25.66 31.65
CA LYS A 342 -29.21 25.38 30.40
C LYS A 342 -28.85 24.01 29.82
N TYR A 343 -29.78 23.38 29.11
CA TYR A 343 -29.59 22.07 28.45
C TYR A 343 -29.74 22.15 26.93
N LEU A 344 -29.03 21.25 26.23
CA LEU A 344 -29.01 21.19 24.76
C LEU A 344 -30.13 20.29 24.20
N ARG A 345 -30.89 20.83 23.24
CA ARG A 345 -31.96 20.13 22.51
C ARG A 345 -31.42 19.48 21.24
N ASN A 346 -32.18 18.50 20.70
CA ASN A 346 -31.82 17.79 19.47
C ASN A 346 -31.76 18.69 18.22
N ASP A 347 -32.48 19.81 18.22
CA ASP A 347 -32.42 20.84 17.17
C ASP A 347 -31.26 21.84 17.37
N LYS A 348 -30.35 21.56 18.30
CA LYS A 348 -29.15 22.35 18.62
C LYS A 348 -29.43 23.74 19.20
N THR A 349 -30.61 23.92 19.80
CA THR A 349 -30.92 25.09 20.64
C THR A 349 -30.73 24.78 22.14
N CYS A 350 -30.43 25.82 22.93
CA CYS A 350 -30.26 25.73 24.39
C CYS A 350 -31.49 26.29 25.12
N GLN A 351 -31.96 25.59 26.16
CA GLN A 351 -33.19 25.92 26.92
C GLN A 351 -32.93 25.85 28.44
N SER A 352 -33.67 26.62 29.25
CA SER A 352 -33.39 26.71 30.70
C SER A 352 -33.65 25.40 31.44
N ASN A 353 -32.77 25.03 32.38
CA ASN A 353 -32.99 23.91 33.30
C ASN A 353 -34.21 24.17 34.21
N GLU A 354 -34.61 25.42 34.45
CA GLU A 354 -35.83 25.74 35.19
C GLU A 354 -37.09 25.19 34.48
N GLU A 355 -37.09 25.12 33.15
CA GLU A 355 -38.21 24.57 32.36
C GLU A 355 -38.29 23.03 32.43
N LEU A 356 -37.26 22.37 32.97
CA LEU A 356 -37.34 20.95 33.36
C LEU A 356 -38.07 20.76 34.69
N ASN A 357 -38.25 21.81 35.50
CA ASN A 357 -38.83 21.75 36.84
C ASN A 357 -40.36 21.59 36.79
N GLY A 358 -40.80 20.35 36.54
CA GLY A 358 -42.19 19.98 36.33
C GLY A 358 -42.38 18.94 35.23
N THR A 359 -41.46 18.89 34.26
CA THR A 359 -41.47 17.96 33.12
C THR A 359 -40.47 16.81 33.27
N CYS A 360 -39.38 17.03 34.00
CA CYS A 360 -38.37 16.03 34.33
C CYS A 360 -38.68 15.28 35.64
N LEU A 361 -38.39 13.98 35.68
CA LEU A 361 -38.47 13.12 36.87
C LEU A 361 -37.10 12.93 37.53
N GLN A 362 -36.06 12.71 36.72
CA GLN A 362 -34.68 12.56 37.18
C GLN A 362 -33.71 13.32 36.26
N ILE A 363 -33.01 14.30 36.82
CA ILE A 363 -31.96 15.08 36.16
C ILE A 363 -30.68 14.22 36.06
N LEU A 364 -29.86 14.44 35.04
CA LEU A 364 -28.56 13.80 34.87
C LEU A 364 -27.58 14.24 35.98
N ALA A 365 -26.63 13.37 36.34
CA ALA A 365 -25.71 13.61 37.45
C ALA A 365 -24.74 14.80 37.23
N ASP A 366 -24.61 15.27 35.98
CA ASP A 366 -23.83 16.45 35.57
C ASP A 366 -24.67 17.74 35.49
N GLY A 367 -25.95 17.69 35.88
CA GLY A 367 -26.89 18.83 35.80
C GLY A 367 -27.27 19.24 34.37
N SER A 368 -26.76 18.58 33.33
CA SER A 368 -26.82 19.04 31.93
C SER A 368 -28.16 18.81 31.21
N GLY A 369 -29.20 18.46 31.97
CA GLY A 369 -30.56 18.20 31.50
C GLY A 369 -31.17 16.92 32.06
N CYS A 370 -32.26 16.46 31.46
CA CYS A 370 -33.07 15.37 31.99
C CYS A 370 -32.62 13.97 31.52
N GLY A 371 -32.52 13.04 32.48
CA GLY A 371 -32.30 11.62 32.24
C GLY A 371 -33.59 10.84 32.02
N ILE A 372 -34.61 11.08 32.86
CA ILE A 372 -35.93 10.42 32.82
C ILE A 372 -37.02 11.48 32.98
N CYS A 373 -37.98 11.53 32.05
CA CYS A 373 -39.11 12.46 32.08
C CYS A 373 -40.25 11.98 32.99
N LYS A 374 -41.11 12.91 33.44
CA LYS A 374 -42.37 12.59 34.12
C LYS A 374 -43.41 12.07 33.13
N ASN A 375 -44.38 11.31 33.63
CA ASN A 375 -45.55 10.89 32.85
C ASN A 375 -46.23 12.11 32.19
N GLY A 376 -46.72 11.93 30.96
CA GLY A 376 -47.15 13.01 30.07
C GLY A 376 -46.03 13.67 29.24
N TYR A 377 -44.77 13.25 29.41
CA TYR A 377 -43.62 13.77 28.66
C TYR A 377 -42.68 12.63 28.19
N TYR A 378 -42.08 12.80 27.01
CA TYR A 378 -41.07 11.90 26.45
C TYR A 378 -39.71 12.60 26.32
N ARG A 379 -38.63 11.81 26.32
CA ARG A 379 -37.27 12.35 26.23
C ARG A 379 -36.91 12.74 24.81
N ASN A 380 -36.43 13.98 24.63
CA ASN A 380 -36.01 14.56 23.37
C ASN A 380 -34.63 15.20 23.55
N GLY A 381 -33.57 14.40 23.34
CA GLY A 381 -32.18 14.80 23.62
C GLY A 381 -31.88 14.79 25.12
N LYS A 382 -31.44 15.92 25.66
CA LYS A 382 -31.39 16.17 27.11
C LYS A 382 -32.66 16.87 27.66
N GLY A 383 -33.70 17.06 26.84
CA GLY A 383 -34.97 17.69 27.24
C GLY A 383 -36.15 16.72 27.39
N CYS A 384 -37.25 17.23 27.94
CA CYS A 384 -38.55 16.55 27.99
C CYS A 384 -39.58 17.29 27.15
N SER A 385 -40.15 16.63 26.15
CA SER A 385 -41.20 17.16 25.27
C SER A 385 -42.55 16.54 25.66
N LYS A 386 -43.63 17.32 25.63
CA LYS A 386 -44.96 16.87 26.07
C LYS A 386 -45.57 15.85 25.08
N CYS A 387 -46.26 14.84 25.60
CA CYS A 387 -47.11 13.97 24.80
C CYS A 387 -48.35 14.74 24.30
N GLU A 388 -49.04 14.20 23.28
CA GLU A 388 -50.35 14.71 22.88
C GLU A 388 -51.39 14.52 24.02
N LYS A 389 -52.43 15.36 24.04
CA LYS A 389 -53.28 15.60 25.23
C LYS A 389 -54.08 14.37 25.67
N GLU A 390 -54.29 13.45 24.74
CA GLU A 390 -55.03 12.20 24.84
C GLU A 390 -54.15 11.06 25.39
N CYS A 391 -52.85 11.31 25.61
CA CYS A 391 -51.83 10.33 25.97
C CYS A 391 -51.24 10.56 27.37
N LEU A 392 -51.19 9.50 28.19
CA LEU A 392 -50.61 9.51 29.53
C LEU A 392 -49.10 9.23 29.51
N THR A 393 -48.61 8.38 28.59
CA THR A 393 -47.20 8.04 28.46
C THR A 393 -46.84 7.76 26.99
N CYS A 394 -45.82 8.43 26.46
CA CYS A 394 -45.35 8.29 25.07
C CYS A 394 -43.81 8.16 25.03
N ASN A 395 -43.25 7.72 23.89
CA ASN A 395 -41.79 7.72 23.65
C ASN A 395 -41.34 8.61 22.49
N GLN A 396 -42.26 8.99 21.61
CA GLN A 396 -42.10 10.00 20.56
C GLN A 396 -43.40 10.78 20.50
N LYS A 397 -43.38 12.02 19.96
CA LYS A 397 -44.54 12.91 19.91
C LYS A 397 -45.82 12.21 19.45
N ASP A 398 -45.71 11.49 18.32
CA ASP A 398 -46.84 10.89 17.61
C ASP A 398 -46.97 9.37 17.91
N LYS A 399 -46.39 8.88 19.02
CA LYS A 399 -46.46 7.47 19.46
C LYS A 399 -46.77 7.35 20.94
N CYS A 400 -48.05 7.20 21.23
CA CYS A 400 -48.51 6.92 22.58
C CYS A 400 -48.28 5.45 22.96
N ILE A 401 -48.00 5.21 24.24
CA ILE A 401 -47.86 3.86 24.84
C ILE A 401 -49.04 3.59 25.77
N ILE A 402 -49.47 4.58 26.56
CA ILE A 402 -50.60 4.48 27.51
C ILE A 402 -51.49 5.69 27.34
N CYS A 403 -52.79 5.50 27.10
CA CYS A 403 -53.76 6.59 26.91
C CYS A 403 -54.19 7.26 28.23
N GLY A 404 -54.66 8.52 28.12
CA GLY A 404 -55.21 9.27 29.24
C GLY A 404 -56.57 8.76 29.71
N GLU A 405 -57.02 9.23 30.88
CA GLU A 405 -58.35 8.92 31.40
C GLU A 405 -59.46 9.42 30.47
N GLY A 406 -60.46 8.58 30.19
CA GLY A 406 -61.48 8.84 29.17
C GLY A 406 -61.05 8.53 27.72
N TYR A 407 -59.86 7.93 27.53
CA TYR A 407 -59.34 7.51 26.22
C TYR A 407 -58.85 6.05 26.24
N PHE A 408 -58.89 5.38 25.07
CA PHE A 408 -58.44 4.01 24.87
C PHE A 408 -57.54 3.90 23.63
N MET A 409 -56.68 2.88 23.58
CA MET A 409 -55.71 2.70 22.49
C MET A 409 -56.33 1.98 21.29
N SER A 410 -56.57 2.69 20.18
CA SER A 410 -57.07 2.10 18.93
C SER A 410 -56.04 1.18 18.25
N SER A 411 -56.47 0.34 17.31
CA SER A 411 -55.60 -0.65 16.66
C SER A 411 -54.45 -0.07 15.82
N THR A 412 -54.44 1.24 15.55
CA THR A 412 -53.35 1.95 14.86
C THR A 412 -52.37 2.66 15.80
N GLY A 413 -52.50 2.47 17.12
CA GLY A 413 -51.59 3.07 18.12
C GLY A 413 -51.91 4.53 18.47
N ILE A 414 -53.14 4.98 18.20
CA ILE A 414 -53.61 6.35 18.50
C ILE A 414 -54.72 6.28 19.57
N CYS A 415 -54.69 7.17 20.55
CA CYS A 415 -55.70 7.26 21.60
C CYS A 415 -56.98 7.93 21.10
N LYS A 416 -58.14 7.31 21.35
CA LYS A 416 -59.47 7.84 21.03
C LYS A 416 -60.33 7.93 22.29
N SER A 417 -61.27 8.88 22.36
CA SER A 417 -62.15 8.99 23.53
C SER A 417 -63.09 7.78 23.63
N THR A 418 -63.37 7.33 24.85
CA THR A 418 -64.36 6.27 25.09
C THR A 418 -65.79 6.75 24.79
N THR A 419 -66.06 8.05 24.85
CA THR A 419 -67.40 8.63 24.61
C THR A 419 -67.87 8.61 23.16
N THR A 420 -66.98 8.36 22.19
CA THR A 420 -67.33 8.31 20.76
C THR A 420 -67.73 6.93 20.24
N ILE A 421 -67.55 5.84 20.99
CA ILE A 421 -68.00 4.51 20.55
C ILE A 421 -69.53 4.38 20.74
N LYS A 422 -70.25 4.09 19.67
CA LYS A 422 -71.67 3.71 19.69
C LYS A 422 -71.83 2.22 19.41
N GLY A 423 -72.81 1.56 20.03
CA GLY A 423 -73.11 0.15 19.78
C GLY A 423 -72.26 -0.87 20.57
N CYS A 424 -71.41 -0.42 21.50
CA CYS A 424 -70.69 -1.32 22.41
C CYS A 424 -71.63 -1.90 23.50
N LYS A 425 -71.34 -3.11 23.97
CA LYS A 425 -72.12 -3.85 24.97
C LYS A 425 -71.27 -4.04 26.25
N GLY A 426 -71.48 -3.17 27.23
CA GLY A 426 -70.72 -3.13 28.49
C GLY A 426 -69.77 -1.94 28.58
N GLU A 427 -68.88 -1.95 29.57
CA GLU A 427 -67.88 -0.90 29.77
C GLU A 427 -66.74 -1.00 28.74
N ILE A 428 -66.15 0.15 28.40
CA ILE A 428 -65.09 0.25 27.38
C ILE A 428 -63.72 0.15 28.07
N ASP A 429 -62.92 -0.81 27.63
CA ASP A 429 -61.63 -1.14 28.19
C ASP A 429 -60.53 -0.18 27.68
N LYS A 430 -59.67 0.33 28.57
CA LYS A 430 -58.60 1.28 28.21
C LYS A 430 -57.53 0.67 27.28
N GLU A 431 -57.28 -0.63 27.38
CA GLU A 431 -56.28 -1.38 26.60
C GLU A 431 -56.92 -2.10 25.40
N TYR A 432 -58.11 -2.70 25.58
CA TYR A 432 -58.78 -3.52 24.55
C TYR A 432 -59.88 -2.78 23.76
N GLY A 433 -60.32 -1.60 24.19
CA GLY A 433 -61.45 -0.87 23.60
C GLY A 433 -62.79 -1.57 23.86
N CYS A 434 -63.65 -1.64 22.86
CA CYS A 434 -64.89 -2.42 23.01
C CYS A 434 -64.62 -3.93 22.89
N ARG A 435 -65.08 -4.72 23.86
CA ARG A 435 -64.91 -6.19 23.89
C ARG A 435 -66.04 -6.95 23.19
N GLU A 436 -67.27 -6.46 23.22
CA GLU A 436 -68.45 -7.07 22.57
C GLU A 436 -69.41 -5.99 22.04
N CYS A 437 -70.02 -6.20 20.87
CA CYS A 437 -70.98 -5.26 20.27
C CYS A 437 -72.43 -5.70 20.50
N LEU A 438 -73.37 -4.76 20.43
CA LEU A 438 -74.81 -5.02 20.43
C LEU A 438 -75.26 -5.64 19.11
N THR A 439 -76.35 -6.42 19.14
CA THR A 439 -76.94 -7.05 17.94
C THR A 439 -77.23 -6.02 16.84
N GLY A 440 -76.90 -6.35 15.59
CA GLY A 440 -76.94 -5.40 14.47
C GLY A 440 -75.69 -4.51 14.33
N TYR A 441 -74.67 -4.72 15.16
CA TYR A 441 -73.34 -4.14 15.03
C TYR A 441 -72.27 -5.25 15.01
N TYR A 442 -71.11 -4.97 14.41
CA TYR A 442 -69.94 -5.83 14.34
C TYR A 442 -68.71 -5.14 14.93
N LEU A 443 -67.80 -5.91 15.51
CA LEU A 443 -66.56 -5.40 16.08
C LEU A 443 -65.47 -5.32 15.01
N ILE A 444 -64.90 -4.14 14.82
CA ILE A 444 -63.78 -3.89 13.91
C ILE A 444 -62.79 -2.93 14.56
N ASN A 445 -61.50 -3.27 14.55
CA ASN A 445 -60.42 -2.38 15.03
C ASN A 445 -60.59 -1.84 16.48
N LYS A 446 -61.24 -2.63 17.36
CA LYS A 446 -61.65 -2.31 18.75
C LYS A 446 -62.88 -1.40 18.91
N GLU A 447 -63.60 -1.11 17.83
CA GLU A 447 -64.80 -0.25 17.79
C GLU A 447 -65.99 -1.00 17.16
N CYS A 448 -67.22 -0.61 17.50
CA CYS A 448 -68.43 -1.21 16.93
C CYS A 448 -68.97 -0.38 15.76
N SER A 449 -69.20 -1.04 14.62
CA SER A 449 -69.84 -0.43 13.44
C SER A 449 -71.13 -1.17 13.08
N LYS A 450 -72.06 -0.51 12.40
CA LYS A 450 -73.41 -1.04 12.16
C LYS A 450 -73.44 -1.99 10.96
N CYS A 451 -74.20 -3.09 11.05
CA CYS A 451 -74.46 -3.95 9.90
C CYS A 451 -75.31 -3.27 8.83
N GLY A 452 -75.15 -3.69 7.58
CA GLY A 452 -76.00 -3.28 6.45
C GLY A 452 -77.48 -3.66 6.62
N ASN A 453 -78.34 -3.05 5.79
CA ASN A 453 -79.79 -3.23 5.86
C ASN A 453 -80.21 -4.72 5.84
N LYS A 454 -81.23 -5.07 6.63
CA LYS A 454 -81.83 -6.43 6.71
C LYS A 454 -80.88 -7.56 7.13
N CYS A 455 -79.71 -7.22 7.67
CA CYS A 455 -78.75 -8.19 8.21
C CYS A 455 -78.84 -8.29 9.75
N ILE A 456 -78.87 -9.51 10.28
CA ILE A 456 -78.95 -9.78 11.74
C ILE A 456 -77.54 -9.88 12.35
N THR A 457 -76.62 -10.56 11.66
CA THR A 457 -75.20 -10.68 12.06
C THR A 457 -74.30 -10.56 10.83
N CYS A 458 -73.28 -9.69 10.92
CA CYS A 458 -72.34 -9.39 9.83
C CYS A 458 -70.88 -9.46 10.31
N LEU A 459 -69.94 -9.63 9.37
CA LEU A 459 -68.49 -9.51 9.61
C LEU A 459 -67.96 -8.13 9.23
N ASN A 460 -68.58 -7.46 8.26
CA ASN A 460 -68.42 -6.04 8.02
C ASN A 460 -69.69 -5.44 7.38
N GLU A 461 -69.68 -4.13 7.13
CA GLU A 461 -70.80 -3.36 6.58
C GLU A 461 -71.42 -3.98 5.31
N LYS A 462 -70.59 -4.63 4.47
CA LYS A 462 -70.99 -5.26 3.19
C LYS A 462 -71.08 -6.79 3.26
N GLU A 463 -70.80 -7.40 4.41
CA GLU A 463 -70.68 -8.85 4.54
C GLU A 463 -71.60 -9.41 5.63
N CYS A 464 -72.81 -9.78 5.21
CA CYS A 464 -73.80 -10.41 6.08
C CYS A 464 -73.60 -11.93 6.18
N ASN A 465 -73.63 -12.45 7.40
CA ASN A 465 -73.56 -13.89 7.68
C ASN A 465 -74.95 -14.51 7.93
N LYS A 466 -75.95 -13.70 8.32
CA LYS A 466 -77.33 -14.16 8.53
C LYS A 466 -78.35 -13.07 8.24
N CYS A 467 -79.20 -13.33 7.25
CA CYS A 467 -80.35 -12.50 6.89
C CYS A 467 -81.58 -12.81 7.76
N GLU A 468 -82.58 -11.94 7.66
CA GLU A 468 -83.97 -12.27 8.00
C GLU A 468 -84.51 -13.43 7.12
N GLU A 469 -85.63 -14.04 7.52
CA GLU A 469 -86.25 -15.15 6.78
C GLU A 469 -86.73 -14.70 5.38
N GLU A 470 -86.85 -15.66 4.44
CA GLU A 470 -87.11 -15.44 3.00
C GLU A 470 -85.95 -14.84 2.16
N TYR A 471 -84.81 -14.46 2.76
CA TYR A 471 -83.64 -13.94 2.03
C TYR A 471 -82.49 -14.96 1.91
N ILE A 472 -81.92 -15.07 0.71
CA ILE A 472 -80.74 -15.88 0.37
C ILE A 472 -79.49 -14.98 0.41
N ILE A 473 -78.36 -15.53 0.86
CA ILE A 473 -77.08 -14.81 0.85
C ILE A 473 -76.42 -15.00 -0.53
N ILE A 474 -76.22 -13.91 -1.26
CA ILE A 474 -75.50 -13.90 -2.55
C ILE A 474 -74.44 -12.80 -2.49
N ASN A 475 -73.19 -13.12 -2.79
CA ASN A 475 -72.04 -12.19 -2.66
C ASN A 475 -71.95 -11.52 -1.27
N LYS A 476 -72.46 -12.20 -0.23
CA LYS A 476 -72.57 -11.72 1.17
C LYS A 476 -73.60 -10.58 1.41
N GLU A 477 -74.45 -10.27 0.44
CA GLU A 477 -75.64 -9.43 0.61
C GLU A 477 -76.92 -10.30 0.68
N CYS A 478 -77.99 -9.76 1.29
CA CYS A 478 -79.27 -10.44 1.49
C CYS A 478 -80.24 -10.16 0.33
N ILE A 479 -80.54 -11.16 -0.50
CA ILE A 479 -81.39 -11.03 -1.70
C ILE A 479 -82.59 -11.98 -1.61
N HIS A 480 -83.80 -11.49 -1.90
CA HIS A 480 -85.02 -12.29 -1.85
C HIS A 480 -85.02 -13.42 -2.90
N TYR A 481 -85.47 -14.61 -2.51
CA TYR A 481 -85.28 -15.85 -3.28
C TYR A 481 -85.93 -15.85 -4.68
N SER A 482 -87.00 -15.06 -4.88
CA SER A 482 -87.73 -14.92 -6.16
C SER A 482 -86.84 -14.51 -7.34
N ASN A 483 -85.68 -13.92 -7.07
CA ASN A 483 -84.84 -13.29 -8.08
C ASN A 483 -83.76 -14.24 -8.66
N ILE A 484 -83.72 -15.52 -8.23
CA ILE A 484 -82.77 -16.53 -8.72
C ILE A 484 -83.38 -17.34 -9.87
N ASN A 485 -82.92 -17.07 -11.09
CA ASN A 485 -83.45 -17.70 -12.30
C ASN A 485 -83.33 -19.24 -12.26
N LYS A 486 -84.46 -19.94 -12.43
CA LYS A 486 -84.64 -21.41 -12.39
C LYS A 486 -84.32 -22.13 -11.07
N CYS A 487 -84.16 -21.43 -9.95
CA CYS A 487 -84.27 -22.04 -8.62
C CYS A 487 -85.76 -22.34 -8.31
N LYS A 488 -86.07 -23.43 -7.58
CA LYS A 488 -87.45 -23.77 -7.18
C LYS A 488 -87.72 -23.85 -5.68
N GLU A 489 -86.73 -24.24 -4.89
CA GLU A 489 -86.85 -24.50 -3.45
C GLU A 489 -85.61 -23.95 -2.74
N THR A 490 -85.74 -23.56 -1.48
CA THR A 490 -84.66 -22.97 -0.67
C THR A 490 -84.53 -23.70 0.67
N LYS A 491 -83.32 -23.74 1.22
CA LYS A 491 -83.06 -24.23 2.58
C LYS A 491 -81.75 -23.63 3.11
N ASN A 492 -81.71 -23.23 4.38
CA ASN A 492 -80.55 -22.64 5.04
C ASN A 492 -79.89 -21.50 4.20
N ASN A 493 -80.71 -20.55 3.74
CA ASN A 493 -80.30 -19.38 2.94
C ASN A 493 -79.54 -19.72 1.63
N LYS A 494 -79.80 -20.90 1.03
CA LYS A 494 -79.25 -21.37 -0.26
C LYS A 494 -80.34 -22.01 -1.14
N CYS A 495 -80.10 -22.11 -2.45
CA CYS A 495 -80.98 -22.82 -3.39
C CYS A 495 -80.76 -24.35 -3.28
N SER A 496 -81.83 -25.13 -3.12
CA SER A 496 -81.72 -26.58 -2.90
C SER A 496 -81.98 -27.44 -4.14
N LYS A 497 -82.52 -26.87 -5.24
CA LYS A 497 -83.05 -27.66 -6.36
C LYS A 497 -83.06 -26.88 -7.69
N CYS A 498 -82.31 -27.39 -8.66
CA CYS A 498 -82.19 -26.85 -10.02
C CYS A 498 -83.11 -27.55 -11.03
N SER A 499 -83.21 -26.97 -12.23
CA SER A 499 -83.89 -27.58 -13.39
C SER A 499 -83.00 -28.61 -14.10
N PHE A 500 -83.62 -29.59 -14.78
CA PHE A 500 -82.92 -30.63 -15.54
C PHE A 500 -81.92 -30.04 -16.56
N TRP A 501 -80.80 -30.74 -16.79
CA TRP A 501 -79.60 -30.28 -17.52
C TRP A 501 -78.74 -29.18 -16.85
N TYR A 502 -78.97 -28.87 -15.56
CA TYR A 502 -78.11 -27.96 -14.79
C TYR A 502 -77.72 -28.55 -13.43
N GLY A 503 -76.43 -28.50 -13.10
CA GLY A 503 -75.88 -28.82 -11.79
C GLY A 503 -75.94 -27.62 -10.83
N ILE A 504 -76.02 -27.90 -9.53
CA ILE A 504 -75.89 -26.88 -8.48
C ILE A 504 -74.39 -26.55 -8.34
N ASN A 505 -74.00 -25.28 -8.36
CA ASN A 505 -72.60 -24.91 -8.05
C ASN A 505 -72.26 -25.22 -6.58
N GLU A 506 -70.99 -25.45 -6.25
CA GLU A 506 -70.56 -25.89 -4.91
C GLU A 506 -71.01 -24.96 -3.76
N GLU A 507 -71.30 -23.69 -4.06
CA GLU A 507 -71.81 -22.71 -3.10
C GLU A 507 -73.33 -22.79 -2.87
N GLY A 508 -74.12 -23.42 -3.75
CA GLY A 508 -75.60 -23.46 -3.65
C GLY A 508 -76.30 -22.16 -4.07
N THR A 509 -75.67 -21.37 -4.95
CA THR A 509 -76.09 -20.01 -5.34
C THR A 509 -76.55 -19.89 -6.80
N LYS A 510 -76.13 -20.79 -7.70
CA LYS A 510 -76.48 -20.78 -9.15
C LYS A 510 -76.58 -22.19 -9.74
N CYS A 511 -77.42 -22.34 -10.77
CA CYS A 511 -77.57 -23.56 -11.57
C CYS A 511 -76.74 -23.44 -12.86
N ASN A 512 -75.66 -24.22 -13.00
CA ASN A 512 -74.72 -24.13 -14.13
C ASN A 512 -74.76 -25.38 -15.03
N LYS A 513 -74.27 -25.24 -16.27
CA LYS A 513 -74.10 -26.35 -17.23
C LYS A 513 -72.64 -26.79 -17.25
N GLU A 514 -72.35 -28.04 -16.95
CA GLU A 514 -70.98 -28.50 -16.68
C GLU A 514 -70.15 -28.85 -17.94
N MET A 515 -68.83 -28.76 -17.76
CA MET A 515 -67.77 -29.26 -18.63
C MET A 515 -66.59 -29.67 -17.71
N VAL A 516 -65.70 -30.57 -18.14
CA VAL A 516 -64.89 -31.40 -17.22
C VAL A 516 -63.46 -30.86 -16.99
N TRP A 517 -63.04 -30.73 -15.72
CA TRP A 517 -61.86 -29.92 -15.34
C TRP A 517 -60.49 -30.64 -15.24
N TRP A 518 -60.45 -31.98 -15.10
CA TRP A 518 -59.21 -32.70 -14.75
C TRP A 518 -58.07 -32.58 -15.79
N MET A 519 -58.39 -32.21 -17.03
CA MET A 519 -57.42 -32.00 -18.11
C MET A 519 -56.45 -30.84 -17.86
N ILE A 520 -56.86 -29.80 -17.12
CA ILE A 520 -56.05 -28.57 -16.94
C ILE A 520 -54.90 -28.79 -15.95
N MET A 521 -55.13 -29.55 -14.88
CA MET A 521 -54.12 -29.83 -13.86
C MET A 521 -52.93 -30.64 -14.40
N ILE A 522 -53.18 -31.53 -15.36
CA ILE A 522 -52.14 -32.34 -16.03
C ILE A 522 -51.14 -31.44 -16.77
N ILE A 523 -51.63 -30.39 -17.44
CA ILE A 523 -50.79 -29.45 -18.22
C ILE A 523 -49.83 -28.68 -17.28
N ILE A 524 -50.31 -28.22 -16.12
CA ILE A 524 -49.51 -27.47 -15.14
C ILE A 524 -48.39 -28.36 -14.56
N ILE A 525 -48.68 -29.63 -14.25
CA ILE A 525 -47.69 -30.58 -13.75
C ILE A 525 -46.61 -30.87 -14.79
N ILE A 526 -46.99 -31.03 -16.07
CA ILE A 526 -46.04 -31.23 -17.18
C ILE A 526 -45.08 -30.03 -17.32
N ILE A 527 -45.59 -28.80 -17.22
CA ILE A 527 -44.77 -27.58 -17.29
C ILE A 527 -43.73 -27.53 -16.16
N LEU A 528 -44.12 -27.86 -14.91
CA LEU A 528 -43.20 -27.91 -13.77
C LEU A 528 -42.11 -28.97 -13.94
N ILE A 529 -42.43 -30.14 -14.47
CA ILE A 529 -41.45 -31.21 -14.75
C ILE A 529 -40.45 -30.75 -15.82
N ILE A 530 -40.90 -30.07 -16.87
CA ILE A 530 -40.03 -29.52 -17.93
C ILE A 530 -39.04 -28.49 -17.35
N ILE A 531 -39.50 -27.60 -16.47
CA ILE A 531 -38.63 -26.60 -15.80
C ILE A 531 -37.54 -27.28 -14.96
N ILE A 532 -37.88 -28.33 -14.20
CA ILE A 532 -36.92 -29.09 -13.39
C ILE A 532 -35.87 -29.77 -14.28
N ILE A 533 -36.29 -30.39 -15.39
CA ILE A 533 -35.38 -31.04 -16.34
C ILE A 533 -34.41 -30.02 -16.96
N ILE A 534 -34.89 -28.83 -17.34
CA ILE A 534 -34.05 -27.74 -17.87
C ILE A 534 -32.99 -27.31 -16.85
N ILE A 535 -33.36 -27.15 -15.58
CA ILE A 535 -32.41 -26.78 -14.51
C ILE A 535 -31.32 -27.86 -14.34
N ILE A 536 -31.70 -29.14 -14.35
CA ILE A 536 -30.75 -30.26 -14.25
C ILE A 536 -29.78 -30.27 -15.45
N ILE A 537 -30.28 -30.05 -16.67
CA ILE A 537 -29.44 -29.98 -17.88
C ILE A 537 -28.45 -28.80 -17.80
N ILE A 538 -28.89 -27.63 -17.30
CA ILE A 538 -28.01 -26.47 -17.11
C ILE A 538 -26.88 -26.78 -16.11
N ILE A 539 -27.20 -27.41 -14.97
CA ILE A 539 -26.20 -27.81 -13.96
C ILE A 539 -25.19 -28.80 -14.55
N ILE A 540 -25.65 -29.80 -15.31
CA ILE A 540 -24.79 -30.77 -16.00
C ILE A 540 -23.88 -30.08 -17.02
N MET A 541 -24.41 -29.13 -17.82
CA MET A 541 -23.61 -28.37 -18.77
C MET A 541 -22.56 -27.49 -18.09
N ILE A 542 -22.90 -26.80 -17.00
CA ILE A 542 -21.95 -25.96 -16.25
C ILE A 542 -20.80 -26.82 -15.72
N ASN A 543 -21.12 -27.96 -15.07
CA ASN A 543 -20.10 -28.90 -14.57
C ASN A 543 -19.22 -29.50 -15.69
N TYR A 544 -19.80 -29.77 -16.86
CA TYR A 544 -19.05 -30.22 -18.03
C TYR A 544 -18.14 -29.12 -18.61
N ILE A 545 -18.61 -27.87 -18.66
CA ILE A 545 -17.82 -26.71 -19.12
C ILE A 545 -16.66 -26.42 -18.17
N ILE A 546 -16.88 -26.48 -16.85
CA ILE A 546 -15.83 -26.31 -15.84
C ILE A 546 -14.75 -27.38 -16.01
N LYS A 547 -15.10 -28.67 -16.01
CA LYS A 547 -14.14 -29.78 -16.23
C LYS A 547 -13.42 -29.69 -17.57
N ARG A 548 -14.10 -29.21 -18.61
CA ARG A 548 -13.48 -28.99 -19.94
C ARG A 548 -12.54 -27.77 -19.95
N LYS A 549 -12.79 -26.76 -19.12
CA LYS A 549 -11.88 -25.61 -18.94
C LYS A 549 -10.65 -26.02 -18.14
N GLU A 550 -10.83 -26.69 -16.99
CA GLU A 550 -9.74 -27.26 -16.17
C GLU A 550 -8.80 -28.14 -17.01
N LYS A 551 -9.36 -29.09 -17.77
CA LYS A 551 -8.58 -29.96 -18.65
C LYS A 551 -7.83 -29.16 -19.72
N LYS A 552 -8.45 -28.12 -20.30
CA LYS A 552 -7.79 -27.24 -21.28
C LYS A 552 -6.69 -26.37 -20.68
N GLU A 553 -6.78 -25.96 -19.41
CA GLU A 553 -5.68 -25.24 -18.74
C GLU A 553 -4.50 -26.19 -18.48
N GLN A 554 -4.76 -27.43 -18.07
CA GLN A 554 -3.73 -28.47 -17.91
C GLN A 554 -3.07 -28.85 -19.26
N GLU A 555 -3.87 -29.04 -20.32
CA GLU A 555 -3.40 -29.32 -21.69
C GLU A 555 -2.56 -28.17 -22.31
N LYS A 556 -2.68 -26.94 -21.81
CA LYS A 556 -1.83 -25.79 -22.21
C LYS A 556 -0.52 -25.69 -21.43
N THR A 557 -0.45 -26.28 -20.23
CA THR A 557 0.61 -25.99 -19.24
C THR A 557 1.48 -27.19 -18.89
N THR A 558 1.10 -28.40 -19.35
CA THR A 558 1.80 -29.65 -19.07
C THR A 558 1.80 -30.58 -20.29
N THR A 559 2.98 -30.98 -20.77
CA THR A 559 3.13 -31.88 -21.92
C THR A 559 3.00 -33.33 -21.48
N ILE A 560 1.76 -33.84 -21.38
CA ILE A 560 1.46 -35.26 -21.10
C ILE A 560 1.37 -36.04 -22.42
N PHE A 561 2.09 -37.16 -22.52
CA PHE A 561 2.11 -38.03 -23.71
C PHE A 561 2.12 -39.52 -23.34
N LYS A 562 1.74 -40.39 -24.28
CA LYS A 562 1.83 -41.85 -24.09
C LYS A 562 3.26 -42.33 -24.31
N ILE A 563 3.80 -43.10 -23.36
CA ILE A 563 5.15 -43.66 -23.43
C ILE A 563 5.32 -44.48 -24.72
N SER A 564 4.35 -45.35 -25.02
CA SER A 564 4.33 -46.23 -26.20
C SER A 564 4.11 -45.52 -27.55
N GLN A 565 3.91 -44.20 -27.55
CA GLN A 565 3.80 -43.38 -28.76
C GLN A 565 4.93 -42.34 -28.85
N SER A 566 5.96 -42.48 -28.01
CA SER A 566 7.12 -41.57 -27.96
C SER A 566 8.40 -42.26 -28.41
N ASN A 567 9.30 -41.50 -29.03
CA ASN A 567 10.65 -41.97 -29.38
C ASN A 567 11.64 -41.85 -28.20
N ILE A 568 11.15 -41.56 -27.00
CA ILE A 568 11.97 -41.28 -25.81
C ILE A 568 12.34 -42.60 -25.14
N LYS A 569 13.65 -42.84 -24.98
CA LYS A 569 14.16 -43.98 -24.21
C LYS A 569 14.00 -43.67 -22.72
N PHE A 570 13.18 -44.46 -22.03
CA PHE A 570 12.99 -44.36 -20.59
C PHE A 570 13.83 -45.39 -19.83
N ILE A 571 14.23 -45.04 -18.62
CA ILE A 571 15.04 -45.83 -17.69
C ILE A 571 14.28 -45.92 -16.36
N SER A 572 14.13 -47.12 -15.79
CA SER A 572 13.40 -47.27 -14.52
C SER A 572 14.18 -46.70 -13.32
N LEU A 573 13.46 -45.99 -12.45
CA LEU A 573 13.85 -45.58 -11.10
C LEU A 573 13.32 -46.56 -10.02
N GLY A 574 12.60 -47.61 -10.43
CA GLY A 574 11.90 -48.53 -9.54
C GLY A 574 10.43 -48.12 -9.29
N ASP A 575 9.65 -49.03 -8.72
CA ASP A 575 8.24 -48.85 -8.35
C ASP A 575 7.32 -48.39 -9.50
N GLY A 576 7.68 -48.67 -10.75
CA GLY A 576 6.96 -48.21 -11.94
C GLY A 576 7.09 -46.72 -12.23
N ILE A 577 8.10 -46.05 -11.65
CA ILE A 577 8.51 -44.69 -12.02
C ILE A 577 9.66 -44.81 -13.02
N ILE A 578 9.56 -44.14 -14.16
CA ILE A 578 10.57 -44.17 -15.22
C ILE A 578 10.98 -42.74 -15.63
N THR A 579 12.19 -42.54 -16.11
CA THR A 579 12.73 -41.23 -16.52
C THR A 579 13.55 -41.30 -17.81
N ASN A 580 13.62 -40.23 -18.61
CA ASN A 580 14.57 -40.14 -19.73
C ASN A 580 16.02 -39.85 -19.28
N LYS A 581 16.20 -39.13 -18.15
CA LYS A 581 17.51 -38.77 -17.57
C LYS A 581 17.58 -39.26 -16.11
N LYS A 582 18.63 -40.03 -15.76
CA LYS A 582 19.00 -40.34 -14.35
C LYS A 582 19.96 -39.31 -13.75
N GLU A 583 20.67 -38.61 -14.62
CA GLU A 583 21.57 -37.52 -14.29
C GLU A 583 21.34 -36.39 -15.30
N ILE A 584 21.38 -35.15 -14.81
CA ILE A 584 21.25 -33.94 -15.62
C ILE A 584 22.59 -33.20 -15.54
N GLU A 585 23.30 -33.11 -16.66
CA GLU A 585 24.51 -32.31 -16.81
C GLU A 585 24.11 -30.94 -17.37
N ILE A 586 24.06 -29.93 -16.50
CA ILE A 586 23.63 -28.57 -16.85
C ILE A 586 24.66 -27.98 -17.83
N GLY A 587 24.20 -27.50 -18.97
CA GLY A 587 25.06 -26.84 -19.97
C GLY A 587 25.82 -27.81 -20.87
N GLU A 588 25.47 -29.11 -20.89
CA GLU A 588 25.96 -30.11 -21.85
C GLU A 588 27.50 -30.23 -21.95
N GLY A 589 28.21 -29.89 -20.86
CA GLY A 589 29.67 -29.92 -20.75
C GLY A 589 30.36 -28.56 -20.93
N GLU A 590 29.64 -27.50 -21.30
CA GLU A 590 30.14 -26.13 -21.31
C GLU A 590 30.11 -25.50 -19.90
N LYS A 591 30.88 -24.41 -19.71
CA LYS A 591 30.94 -23.70 -18.42
C LYS A 591 29.78 -22.71 -18.26
N ILE A 592 29.00 -22.88 -17.20
CA ILE A 592 27.78 -22.13 -16.93
C ILE A 592 28.08 -20.67 -16.58
N GLU A 593 27.37 -19.73 -17.21
CA GLU A 593 27.38 -18.31 -16.81
C GLU A 593 26.76 -18.12 -15.42
N VAL A 594 27.51 -17.51 -14.51
CA VAL A 594 27.05 -17.21 -13.14
C VAL A 594 25.94 -16.16 -13.17
N ASN A 595 24.92 -16.38 -12.34
CA ASN A 595 23.70 -15.59 -12.15
C ASN A 595 22.74 -15.55 -13.36
N LYS A 596 22.82 -16.55 -14.26
CA LYS A 596 21.93 -16.76 -15.40
C LYS A 596 20.99 -17.94 -15.14
N GLU A 597 19.71 -17.83 -15.53
CA GLU A 597 18.76 -18.94 -15.44
C GLU A 597 18.92 -19.86 -16.66
N ILE A 598 19.16 -21.15 -16.42
CA ILE A 598 19.21 -22.22 -17.43
C ILE A 598 17.95 -23.09 -17.32
N ARG A 599 17.39 -23.52 -18.45
CA ARG A 599 16.19 -24.37 -18.54
C ARG A 599 16.54 -25.76 -19.07
N GLU A 600 16.51 -26.74 -18.18
CA GLU A 600 16.63 -28.17 -18.48
C GLU A 600 15.26 -28.85 -18.66
N LEU A 601 15.23 -29.97 -19.37
CA LEU A 601 14.03 -30.79 -19.57
C LEU A 601 14.24 -32.24 -19.12
N ILE A 602 13.29 -32.76 -18.35
CA ILE A 602 13.20 -34.17 -17.96
C ILE A 602 11.79 -34.70 -18.19
N CYS A 603 11.65 -35.96 -18.62
CA CYS A 603 10.37 -36.62 -18.80
C CYS A 603 10.22 -37.73 -17.76
N ILE A 604 9.20 -37.66 -16.91
CA ILE A 604 8.90 -38.68 -15.89
C ILE A 604 7.63 -39.44 -16.29
N GLY A 605 7.71 -40.77 -16.33
CA GLY A 605 6.64 -41.68 -16.70
C GLY A 605 6.12 -42.54 -15.56
N ASN A 606 4.87 -42.99 -15.69
CA ASN A 606 4.22 -43.97 -14.84
C ASN A 606 3.95 -45.25 -15.64
N GLU A 607 4.67 -46.32 -15.31
CA GLU A 607 4.53 -47.64 -15.92
C GLU A 607 3.42 -48.48 -15.26
N ASN A 608 3.08 -48.18 -14.01
CA ASN A 608 2.02 -48.88 -13.28
C ASN A 608 0.63 -48.48 -13.79
N LYS A 609 -0.31 -49.42 -13.84
CA LYS A 609 -1.71 -49.19 -14.24
C LYS A 609 -2.47 -48.17 -13.38
N GLU A 610 -2.01 -47.96 -12.14
CA GLU A 610 -2.64 -47.09 -11.15
C GLU A 610 -2.14 -45.65 -11.27
N LYS A 611 -3.03 -44.66 -11.10
CA LYS A 611 -2.67 -43.24 -11.25
C LYS A 611 -1.72 -42.80 -10.13
N LYS A 612 -0.64 -42.11 -10.49
CA LYS A 612 0.34 -41.57 -9.54
C LYS A 612 0.35 -40.05 -9.55
N LYS A 613 0.26 -39.45 -8.37
CA LYS A 613 0.60 -38.04 -8.16
C LYS A 613 2.12 -37.93 -8.03
N ILE A 614 2.76 -37.14 -8.89
CA ILE A 614 4.22 -36.95 -8.90
C ILE A 614 4.54 -35.48 -8.62
N GLN A 615 5.46 -35.25 -7.68
CA GLN A 615 6.04 -33.97 -7.32
C GLN A 615 7.56 -34.06 -7.45
N ILE A 616 8.20 -32.96 -7.85
CA ILE A 616 9.66 -32.83 -7.87
C ILE A 616 10.07 -31.78 -6.86
N SER A 617 11.12 -32.03 -6.06
CA SER A 617 11.64 -31.06 -5.09
C SER A 617 13.16 -31.11 -4.97
N SER A 618 13.79 -29.98 -4.62
CA SER A 618 15.13 -30.01 -4.01
C SER A 618 15.07 -30.73 -2.67
N LYS A 619 16.18 -31.29 -2.21
CA LYS A 619 16.30 -31.87 -0.87
C LYS A 619 16.40 -30.79 0.22
N GLU A 620 17.14 -29.72 -0.06
CA GLU A 620 17.44 -28.60 0.84
C GLU A 620 17.41 -27.27 0.05
N GLU A 621 17.24 -26.14 0.75
CA GLU A 621 17.47 -24.80 0.18
C GLU A 621 18.97 -24.48 0.20
N ASN A 622 19.62 -24.55 -0.96
CA ASN A 622 21.04 -24.23 -1.06
C ASN A 622 21.23 -22.73 -1.36
N GLU A 623 22.02 -22.03 -0.54
CA GLU A 623 22.30 -20.60 -0.74
C GLU A 623 22.96 -20.30 -2.10
N LYS A 624 23.77 -21.23 -2.64
CA LYS A 624 24.60 -21.04 -3.85
C LYS A 624 23.83 -21.07 -5.17
N TYR A 625 22.62 -21.63 -5.20
CA TYR A 625 21.81 -21.73 -6.41
C TYR A 625 20.31 -21.57 -6.11
N SER A 626 19.46 -21.59 -7.13
CA SER A 626 18.01 -21.71 -6.99
C SER A 626 17.45 -22.62 -8.07
N ILE A 627 16.60 -23.57 -7.68
CA ILE A 627 15.90 -24.49 -8.59
C ILE A 627 14.41 -24.18 -8.55
N ARG A 628 13.80 -23.99 -9.73
CA ARG A 628 12.36 -23.76 -9.92
C ARG A 628 11.85 -24.74 -10.97
N ILE A 629 10.78 -25.49 -10.68
CA ILE A 629 10.28 -26.55 -11.57
C ILE A 629 8.91 -26.14 -12.16
N LYS A 630 8.58 -26.66 -13.35
CA LYS A 630 7.23 -26.58 -13.93
C LYS A 630 6.88 -27.89 -14.65
N PRO A 631 5.73 -28.53 -14.36
CA PRO A 631 4.84 -28.27 -13.22
C PRO A 631 5.49 -28.69 -11.90
N ASN A 632 5.22 -27.99 -10.79
CA ASN A 632 5.69 -28.43 -9.47
C ASN A 632 5.11 -29.80 -9.07
N ILE A 633 3.87 -30.09 -9.47
CA ILE A 633 3.15 -31.32 -9.13
C ILE A 633 2.11 -31.66 -10.21
N ILE A 634 1.95 -32.95 -10.53
CA ILE A 634 1.00 -33.43 -11.54
C ILE A 634 0.46 -34.82 -11.17
N THR A 635 -0.57 -35.32 -11.86
CA THR A 635 -1.02 -36.72 -11.78
C THR A 635 -0.89 -37.39 -13.15
N ILE A 636 -0.20 -38.53 -13.20
CA ILE A 636 0.09 -39.28 -14.43
C ILE A 636 -0.63 -40.63 -14.43
N GLU A 637 -1.34 -40.94 -15.51
CA GLU A 637 -2.00 -42.23 -15.74
C GLU A 637 -0.99 -43.31 -16.16
N GLY A 638 -1.34 -44.59 -15.97
CA GLY A 638 -0.49 -45.69 -16.38
C GLY A 638 -0.28 -45.74 -17.89
N GLY A 639 0.98 -45.87 -18.33
CA GLY A 639 1.39 -45.82 -19.74
C GLY A 639 1.62 -44.40 -20.28
N TYR A 640 1.57 -43.37 -19.44
CA TYR A 640 1.85 -41.98 -19.81
C TYR A 640 3.09 -41.43 -19.10
N ALA A 641 3.65 -40.36 -19.67
CA ALA A 641 4.70 -39.54 -19.08
C ALA A 641 4.37 -38.05 -19.22
N CYS A 642 5.00 -37.23 -18.38
CA CYS A 642 4.94 -35.78 -18.44
C CYS A 642 6.34 -35.20 -18.57
N GLU A 643 6.47 -34.15 -19.39
CA GLU A 643 7.64 -33.27 -19.40
C GLU A 643 7.62 -32.35 -18.17
N PHE A 644 8.80 -32.13 -17.59
CA PHE A 644 9.05 -31.16 -16.53
C PHE A 644 10.20 -30.25 -16.96
N GLU A 645 9.98 -28.95 -16.89
CA GLU A 645 11.00 -27.92 -17.00
C GLU A 645 11.69 -27.74 -15.64
N ILE A 646 13.02 -27.78 -15.63
CA ILE A 646 13.83 -27.49 -14.44
C ILE A 646 14.66 -26.25 -14.73
N PHE A 647 14.34 -25.15 -14.05
CA PHE A 647 15.04 -23.88 -14.17
C PHE A 647 16.06 -23.75 -13.04
N ILE A 648 17.32 -23.50 -13.37
CA ILE A 648 18.44 -23.47 -12.42
C ILE A 648 19.25 -22.19 -12.61
N THR A 649 19.48 -21.45 -11.53
CA THR A 649 20.35 -20.26 -11.50
C THR A 649 21.45 -20.47 -10.46
N ILE A 650 22.72 -20.43 -10.88
CA ILE A 650 23.89 -20.58 -9.99
C ILE A 650 24.43 -19.19 -9.64
N LYS A 651 24.58 -18.85 -8.36
CA LYS A 651 24.81 -17.45 -7.90
C LYS A 651 26.29 -17.08 -7.71
N CYS A 652 27.18 -18.07 -7.66
CA CYS A 652 28.62 -17.94 -7.46
C CYS A 652 29.43 -18.89 -8.36
N THR A 653 30.75 -18.68 -8.40
CA THR A 653 31.73 -19.51 -9.11
C THR A 653 31.90 -20.85 -8.38
N THR A 654 31.21 -21.92 -8.80
CA THR A 654 31.17 -23.19 -8.05
C THR A 654 30.94 -24.42 -8.94
N LYS A 655 31.02 -25.62 -8.35
CA LYS A 655 30.68 -26.90 -8.98
C LYS A 655 29.48 -27.52 -8.26
N ILE A 656 28.36 -27.64 -8.97
CA ILE A 656 27.16 -28.30 -8.46
C ILE A 656 27.29 -29.81 -8.66
N LYS A 657 26.97 -30.58 -7.61
CA LYS A 657 26.75 -32.03 -7.65
C LYS A 657 25.70 -32.39 -6.61
N GLU A 658 24.45 -32.45 -7.03
CA GLU A 658 23.28 -32.45 -6.15
C GLU A 658 22.29 -33.57 -6.49
N GLN A 659 21.27 -33.76 -5.65
CA GLN A 659 20.16 -34.68 -5.91
C GLN A 659 18.80 -33.98 -5.83
N ILE A 660 18.02 -34.09 -6.90
CA ILE A 660 16.59 -33.76 -6.92
C ILE A 660 15.80 -34.99 -6.49
N MET A 661 14.80 -34.78 -5.63
CA MET A 661 13.89 -35.81 -5.16
C MET A 661 12.62 -35.83 -6.04
N ILE A 662 12.17 -37.03 -6.41
CA ILE A 662 10.93 -37.29 -7.13
C ILE A 662 10.01 -38.04 -6.16
N ILE A 663 8.98 -37.36 -5.67
CA ILE A 663 8.02 -37.88 -4.69
C ILE A 663 6.78 -38.38 -5.45
N SER A 664 6.40 -39.64 -5.24
CA SER A 664 5.33 -40.32 -5.96
C SER A 664 4.32 -40.94 -4.98
N LYS A 665 3.04 -40.54 -5.07
CA LYS A 665 1.94 -41.13 -4.29
C LYS A 665 0.91 -41.79 -5.21
N THR A 666 0.64 -43.07 -4.98
CA THR A 666 -0.42 -43.81 -5.68
C THR A 666 -1.79 -43.33 -5.19
N LEU A 667 -2.68 -42.95 -6.10
CA LEU A 667 -4.04 -42.55 -5.74
C LEU A 667 -4.89 -43.78 -5.39
N ASN A 668 -5.82 -43.61 -4.44
CA ASN A 668 -6.76 -44.62 -3.94
C ASN A 668 -6.14 -45.77 -3.12
N LYS A 669 -4.93 -45.61 -2.58
CA LYS A 669 -4.33 -46.52 -1.59
C LYS A 669 -3.73 -45.75 -0.41
N THR A 670 -3.80 -46.34 0.78
CA THR A 670 -3.10 -45.89 2.00
C THR A 670 -1.62 -46.31 1.99
N GLN A 671 -0.96 -46.21 0.84
CA GLN A 671 0.48 -46.49 0.71
C GLN A 671 1.32 -45.26 1.08
N GLU A 672 2.52 -45.52 1.56
CA GLU A 672 3.56 -44.54 1.85
C GLU A 672 4.02 -43.82 0.57
N GLU A 673 4.67 -42.67 0.75
CA GLU A 673 5.13 -41.84 -0.38
C GLU A 673 6.46 -42.37 -0.91
N ILE A 674 6.48 -42.77 -2.18
CA ILE A 674 7.63 -43.38 -2.82
C ILE A 674 8.56 -42.27 -3.29
N VAL A 675 9.71 -42.13 -2.65
CA VAL A 675 10.71 -41.13 -2.99
C VAL A 675 11.86 -41.77 -3.79
N LYS A 676 12.15 -41.21 -4.97
CA LYS A 676 13.32 -41.51 -5.79
C LYS A 676 14.19 -40.26 -5.93
N SER A 677 15.39 -40.40 -6.48
CA SER A 677 16.23 -39.26 -6.83
C SER A 677 16.88 -39.38 -8.20
N ILE A 678 17.28 -38.22 -8.73
CA ILE A 678 18.13 -38.03 -9.91
C ILE A 678 19.27 -37.09 -9.51
N SER A 679 20.45 -37.23 -10.12
CA SER A 679 21.54 -36.29 -9.85
C SER A 679 21.52 -35.09 -10.80
N ILE A 680 21.95 -33.92 -10.32
CA ILE A 680 22.36 -32.80 -11.16
C ILE A 680 23.87 -32.62 -11.03
N LYS A 681 24.55 -32.30 -12.13
CA LYS A 681 25.93 -31.83 -12.18
C LYS A 681 26.06 -30.57 -13.02
N GLY A 682 27.03 -29.72 -12.70
CA GLY A 682 27.40 -28.58 -13.55
C GLY A 682 28.58 -27.80 -12.96
N GLU A 683 29.34 -27.11 -13.81
CA GLU A 683 30.46 -26.25 -13.41
C GLU A 683 30.30 -24.87 -14.04
N THR A 684 30.46 -23.81 -13.24
CA THR A 684 30.38 -22.44 -13.75
C THR A 684 31.71 -21.98 -14.35
N GLN A 685 31.65 -20.94 -15.19
CA GLN A 685 32.82 -20.15 -15.52
C GLN A 685 33.40 -19.47 -14.26
N ILE A 686 34.69 -19.14 -14.29
CA ILE A 686 35.31 -18.36 -13.22
C ILE A 686 34.84 -16.90 -13.36
N SER A 687 34.36 -16.31 -12.28
CA SER A 687 33.88 -14.93 -12.23
C SER A 687 34.25 -14.26 -10.91
N THR A 688 34.08 -12.94 -10.85
CA THR A 688 34.20 -12.14 -9.61
C THR A 688 33.07 -12.38 -8.60
N ARG A 689 32.06 -13.22 -8.90
CA ARG A 689 31.11 -13.72 -7.88
C ARG A 689 31.70 -14.98 -7.25
N LEU A 690 32.31 -14.85 -6.08
CA LEU A 690 33.07 -15.91 -5.41
C LEU A 690 32.15 -16.88 -4.66
N ASP A 691 32.58 -18.15 -4.53
CA ASP A 691 31.98 -19.10 -3.60
C ASP A 691 32.55 -18.85 -2.18
N PRO A 692 31.70 -18.60 -1.15
CA PRO A 692 32.18 -18.36 0.20
C PRO A 692 32.99 -19.52 0.78
N ASP A 693 32.78 -20.74 0.32
CA ASP A 693 33.46 -21.92 0.87
C ASP A 693 34.93 -22.03 0.37
N GLU A 694 35.32 -21.22 -0.62
CA GLU A 694 36.73 -21.06 -1.05
C GLU A 694 37.50 -20.02 -0.21
N ILE A 695 36.81 -19.29 0.67
CA ILE A 695 37.37 -18.16 1.43
C ILE A 695 37.54 -18.58 2.89
N LYS A 696 38.80 -18.70 3.33
CA LYS A 696 39.14 -18.98 4.73
C LYS A 696 39.34 -17.66 5.46
N GLU A 697 38.49 -17.36 6.44
CA GLU A 697 38.69 -16.22 7.35
C GLU A 697 39.62 -16.61 8.50
N GLU A 698 40.60 -15.76 8.82
CA GLU A 698 41.49 -15.95 9.97
C GLU A 698 41.11 -15.03 11.14
N HIS A 699 41.59 -13.79 11.12
CA HIS A 699 41.43 -12.85 12.24
C HIS A 699 41.11 -11.43 11.75
N LYS A 700 40.43 -10.67 12.62
CA LYS A 700 40.01 -9.29 12.35
C LYS A 700 41.23 -8.37 12.36
N ILE A 701 41.40 -7.59 11.29
CA ILE A 701 42.46 -6.58 11.14
C ILE A 701 41.93 -5.14 11.21
N GLY A 702 40.62 -4.92 11.03
CA GLY A 702 40.02 -3.59 11.11
C GLY A 702 38.50 -3.59 11.19
N GLU A 703 37.93 -2.43 11.50
CA GLU A 703 36.48 -2.18 11.45
C GLU A 703 36.21 -0.70 11.15
N GLY A 704 35.21 -0.43 10.32
CA GLY A 704 34.79 0.92 9.98
C GLY A 704 33.27 1.03 9.79
N SER A 705 32.85 2.14 9.19
CA SER A 705 31.46 2.43 8.80
C SER A 705 30.89 1.37 7.85
N PHE A 706 31.65 1.02 6.80
CA PHE A 706 31.20 0.13 5.72
C PHE A 706 31.17 -1.35 6.10
N GLY A 707 31.99 -1.79 7.07
CA GLY A 707 32.20 -3.21 7.31
C GLY A 707 33.19 -3.55 8.42
N ILE A 708 33.53 -4.83 8.51
CA ILE A 708 34.62 -5.38 9.32
C ILE A 708 35.62 -6.00 8.34
N VAL A 709 36.91 -5.76 8.51
CA VAL A 709 37.97 -6.30 7.65
C VAL A 709 38.71 -7.40 8.40
N TYR A 710 38.82 -8.56 7.79
CA TYR A 710 39.59 -9.71 8.25
C TYR A 710 40.76 -9.96 7.29
N ILE A 711 41.82 -10.58 7.79
CA ILE A 711 42.78 -11.28 6.94
C ILE A 711 42.30 -12.72 6.73
N GLY A 712 42.72 -13.33 5.62
CA GLY A 712 42.42 -14.72 5.34
C GLY A 712 43.14 -15.25 4.10
N GLU A 713 42.69 -16.41 3.62
CA GLU A 713 43.24 -17.09 2.44
C GLU A 713 42.14 -17.32 1.39
N PHE A 714 42.43 -17.01 0.13
CA PHE A 714 41.61 -17.38 -1.03
C PHE A 714 42.49 -18.04 -2.10
N ARG A 715 42.23 -19.31 -2.37
CA ARG A 715 42.98 -20.15 -3.34
C ARG A 715 44.51 -20.07 -3.14
N GLY A 716 44.98 -20.13 -1.89
CA GLY A 716 46.40 -20.04 -1.53
C GLY A 716 47.01 -18.62 -1.51
N ASN A 717 46.25 -17.57 -1.85
CA ASN A 717 46.70 -16.19 -1.74
C ASN A 717 46.23 -15.59 -0.42
N GLN A 718 47.09 -14.79 0.24
CA GLN A 718 46.71 -14.02 1.42
C GLN A 718 45.89 -12.79 1.00
N VAL A 719 44.71 -12.62 1.61
CA VAL A 719 43.68 -11.66 1.19
C VAL A 719 43.12 -10.86 2.35
N ALA A 720 42.61 -9.66 2.04
CA ALA A 720 41.76 -8.89 2.93
C ALA A 720 40.28 -9.15 2.58
N ILE A 721 39.48 -9.47 3.59
CA ILE A 721 38.06 -9.83 3.47
C ILE A 721 37.23 -8.74 4.18
N LYS A 722 36.67 -7.81 3.40
CA LYS A 722 35.80 -6.72 3.88
C LYS A 722 34.36 -7.25 3.95
N LYS A 723 33.95 -7.77 5.11
CA LYS A 723 32.56 -8.21 5.41
C LYS A 723 31.65 -6.99 5.58
N MET A 724 30.55 -6.96 4.82
CA MET A 724 29.68 -5.79 4.74
C MET A 724 28.56 -5.83 5.79
N LYS A 725 28.27 -4.69 6.44
CA LYS A 725 27.25 -4.61 7.50
C LYS A 725 25.86 -4.33 6.92
N GLN A 726 24.89 -5.22 7.19
CA GLN A 726 23.45 -5.00 6.97
C GLN A 726 23.06 -4.57 5.53
N ILE A 727 23.68 -5.19 4.52
CA ILE A 727 23.35 -4.98 3.09
C ILE A 727 22.22 -5.92 2.63
N ASP A 728 22.14 -7.12 3.21
CA ASP A 728 21.18 -8.18 2.95
C ASP A 728 19.70 -7.75 3.10
N LYS A 729 19.42 -6.70 3.87
CA LYS A 729 18.07 -6.21 4.20
C LYS A 729 17.65 -4.97 3.42
N ASP A 730 18.51 -4.45 2.54
CA ASP A 730 18.29 -3.20 1.80
C ASP A 730 18.72 -3.35 0.34
N GLU A 731 17.73 -3.50 -0.54
CA GLU A 731 17.96 -3.61 -1.99
C GLU A 731 18.78 -2.44 -2.56
N ASN A 732 18.72 -1.24 -1.99
CA ASN A 732 19.48 -0.11 -2.51
C ASN A 732 20.95 -0.25 -2.18
N LYS A 733 21.30 -0.63 -0.94
CA LYS A 733 22.69 -0.95 -0.56
C LYS A 733 23.24 -2.11 -1.39
N MET A 734 22.44 -3.15 -1.65
CA MET A 734 22.87 -4.27 -2.48
C MET A 734 23.13 -3.84 -3.93
N LYS A 735 22.27 -2.97 -4.49
CA LYS A 735 22.47 -2.35 -5.82
C LYS A 735 23.61 -1.32 -5.87
N GLU A 736 24.07 -0.80 -4.73
CA GLU A 736 25.27 0.03 -4.65
C GLU A 736 26.53 -0.83 -4.54
N PHE A 737 26.51 -1.89 -3.73
CA PHE A 737 27.57 -2.89 -3.64
C PHE A 737 27.82 -3.60 -4.97
N GLU A 738 26.77 -3.99 -5.71
CA GLU A 738 26.93 -4.53 -7.06
C GLU A 738 27.58 -3.54 -8.03
N LYS A 739 27.30 -2.23 -7.91
CA LYS A 739 27.95 -1.19 -8.75
C LYS A 739 29.42 -0.99 -8.37
N GLU A 740 29.75 -1.04 -7.08
CA GLU A 740 31.13 -0.97 -6.59
C GLU A 740 31.95 -2.16 -7.13
N VAL A 741 31.42 -3.38 -7.02
CA VAL A 741 32.05 -4.59 -7.58
C VAL A 741 32.15 -4.54 -9.11
N MET A 742 31.11 -4.10 -9.82
CA MET A 742 31.14 -3.94 -11.29
C MET A 742 32.08 -2.81 -11.77
N MET A 743 32.51 -1.92 -10.89
CA MET A 743 33.59 -0.95 -11.15
C MET A 743 34.95 -1.60 -10.90
N LEU A 744 35.14 -2.20 -9.72
CA LEU A 744 36.38 -2.87 -9.31
C LEU A 744 36.82 -3.97 -10.28
N ASP A 745 35.89 -4.76 -10.82
CA ASP A 745 36.20 -5.84 -11.76
C ASP A 745 36.91 -5.33 -13.04
N LYS A 746 36.58 -4.10 -13.46
CA LYS A 746 37.14 -3.46 -14.65
C LYS A 746 38.47 -2.74 -14.38
N ILE A 747 38.86 -2.57 -13.11
CA ILE A 747 40.06 -1.85 -12.72
C ILE A 747 41.21 -2.85 -12.57
N ARG A 748 42.22 -2.73 -13.44
CA ARG A 748 43.39 -3.62 -13.49
C ARG A 748 44.65 -2.75 -13.70
N SER A 749 45.34 -2.46 -12.60
CA SER A 749 46.55 -1.63 -12.53
C SER A 749 47.44 -2.12 -11.40
N GLU A 750 48.76 -1.98 -11.52
CA GLU A 750 49.71 -2.34 -10.46
C GLU A 750 49.65 -1.37 -9.27
N TYR A 751 49.20 -0.13 -9.49
CA TYR A 751 49.11 0.95 -8.49
C TYR A 751 47.74 0.99 -7.76
N ILE A 752 46.89 -0.03 -7.98
CA ILE A 752 45.56 -0.14 -7.37
C ILE A 752 45.42 -1.52 -6.74
N ILE A 753 44.73 -1.58 -5.59
CA ILE A 753 44.55 -2.83 -4.85
C ILE A 753 43.89 -3.91 -5.72
N HIS A 754 44.49 -5.08 -5.80
CA HIS A 754 44.01 -6.17 -6.63
C HIS A 754 42.70 -6.74 -6.09
N PHE A 755 41.63 -6.60 -6.87
CA PHE A 755 40.31 -7.14 -6.56
C PHE A 755 40.14 -8.55 -7.12
N TYR A 756 39.98 -9.54 -6.24
CA TYR A 756 39.73 -10.94 -6.61
C TYR A 756 38.26 -11.21 -6.92
N GLY A 757 37.35 -10.60 -6.17
CA GLY A 757 35.91 -10.83 -6.30
C GLY A 757 35.15 -10.53 -5.01
N ALA A 758 33.84 -10.79 -5.03
CA ALA A 758 32.93 -10.59 -3.91
C ALA A 758 31.94 -11.75 -3.77
N VAL A 759 31.51 -12.01 -2.53
CA VAL A 759 30.42 -12.93 -2.22
C VAL A 759 29.11 -12.15 -2.19
N PHE A 760 28.11 -12.65 -2.90
CA PHE A 760 26.76 -12.07 -2.99
C PHE A 760 25.68 -12.89 -2.26
N ILE A 761 26.10 -13.92 -1.53
CA ILE A 761 25.21 -14.79 -0.76
C ILE A 761 24.76 -14.08 0.54
N PRO A 762 23.46 -14.08 0.88
CA PRO A 762 22.96 -13.50 2.13
C PRO A 762 23.72 -13.99 3.37
N ASN A 763 23.81 -13.14 4.40
CA ASN A 763 24.62 -13.36 5.62
C ASN A 763 26.15 -13.51 5.40
N LYS A 764 26.61 -13.76 4.17
CA LYS A 764 28.02 -14.00 3.80
C LYS A 764 28.61 -12.90 2.91
N ILE A 765 27.93 -11.77 2.74
CA ILE A 765 28.30 -10.69 1.82
C ILE A 765 29.65 -10.07 2.21
N CYS A 766 30.65 -10.23 1.35
CA CYS A 766 31.99 -9.68 1.54
C CYS A 766 32.69 -9.34 0.22
N MET A 767 33.70 -8.48 0.29
CA MET A 767 34.60 -8.13 -0.80
C MET A 767 36.01 -8.66 -0.49
N VAL A 768 36.70 -9.22 -1.49
CA VAL A 768 38.02 -9.85 -1.35
C VAL A 768 39.07 -9.14 -2.22
N THR A 769 40.12 -8.62 -1.57
CA THR A 769 41.26 -7.95 -2.23
C THR A 769 42.59 -8.57 -1.77
N GLU A 770 43.70 -8.22 -2.41
CA GLU A 770 45.03 -8.53 -1.85
C GLU A 770 45.21 -7.90 -0.46
N TYR A 771 46.04 -8.55 0.37
CA TYR A 771 46.36 -8.09 1.72
C TYR A 771 47.60 -7.19 1.73
N ALA A 772 47.43 -5.95 2.21
CA ALA A 772 48.52 -5.00 2.39
C ALA A 772 49.10 -5.08 3.82
N LYS A 773 50.22 -5.78 3.97
CA LYS A 773 50.78 -6.17 5.28
C LYS A 773 51.22 -5.03 6.20
N TYR A 774 51.36 -3.81 5.69
CA TYR A 774 51.71 -2.62 6.49
C TYR A 774 50.52 -1.73 6.84
N GLY A 775 49.30 -2.04 6.36
CA GLY A 775 48.12 -1.20 6.52
C GLY A 775 48.11 -0.01 5.55
N SER A 776 47.43 1.07 5.93
CA SER A 776 47.42 2.31 5.17
C SER A 776 48.66 3.18 5.40
N ILE A 777 48.86 4.23 4.60
CA ILE A 777 49.87 5.24 4.91
C ILE A 777 49.50 5.99 6.20
N GLN A 778 48.21 6.24 6.46
CA GLN A 778 47.77 6.84 7.73
C GLN A 778 48.11 5.94 8.94
N ASP A 779 48.00 4.62 8.80
CA ASP A 779 48.47 3.66 9.82
C ASP A 779 49.96 3.83 10.10
N LEU A 780 50.79 3.99 9.06
CA LEU A 780 52.22 4.20 9.25
C LEU A 780 52.54 5.55 9.90
N ILE A 781 51.90 6.65 9.48
CA ILE A 781 52.08 7.98 10.08
C ILE A 781 51.72 7.95 11.57
N ASN A 782 50.66 7.22 11.95
CA ASN A 782 50.23 7.07 13.33
C ASN A 782 51.09 6.11 14.18
N LYS A 783 51.89 5.23 13.56
CA LYS A 783 52.63 4.13 14.24
C LYS A 783 54.15 4.23 14.15
N ARG A 784 54.69 5.08 13.26
CA ARG A 784 56.13 5.21 12.97
C ARG A 784 56.56 6.66 13.01
N THR A 785 57.75 6.92 13.55
CA THR A 785 58.32 8.27 13.57
C THR A 785 58.78 8.71 12.18
N ASN A 786 58.96 10.01 12.01
CA ASN A 786 59.55 10.60 10.82
C ASN A 786 61.04 10.21 10.60
N THR A 787 61.67 9.46 11.51
CA THR A 787 63.01 8.88 11.35
C THR A 787 62.99 7.42 10.89
N GLU A 788 61.88 6.70 11.05
CA GLU A 788 61.75 5.30 10.63
C GLU A 788 61.40 5.13 9.14
N ILE A 789 60.75 6.13 8.52
CA ILE A 789 60.37 6.11 7.09
C ILE A 789 61.12 7.24 6.35
N PRO A 790 62.18 6.92 5.57
CA PRO A 790 62.97 7.92 4.84
C PRO A 790 62.19 8.67 3.76
N ASN A 791 62.64 9.88 3.42
CA ASN A 791 62.01 10.71 2.39
C ASN A 791 61.93 10.01 1.02
N LYS A 792 62.92 9.21 0.65
CA LYS A 792 62.89 8.40 -0.58
C LYS A 792 61.65 7.50 -0.66
N ILE A 793 61.31 6.79 0.41
CA ILE A 793 60.09 5.96 0.50
C ILE A 793 58.82 6.83 0.43
N ARG A 794 58.81 8.01 1.05
CA ARG A 794 57.68 8.97 0.96
C ARG A 794 57.46 9.45 -0.47
N ILE A 795 58.53 9.79 -1.18
CA ILE A 795 58.50 10.21 -2.59
C ILE A 795 57.98 9.05 -3.47
N LYS A 796 58.37 7.80 -3.18
CA LYS A 796 57.81 6.62 -3.87
C LYS A 796 56.32 6.40 -3.59
N PHE A 797 55.85 6.57 -2.34
CA PHE A 797 54.40 6.57 -2.05
C PHE A 797 53.66 7.68 -2.82
N MET A 798 54.27 8.87 -2.95
CA MET A 798 53.71 9.98 -3.73
C MET A 798 53.72 9.68 -5.24
N LEU A 799 54.70 8.93 -5.73
CA LEU A 799 54.77 8.53 -7.13
C LEU A 799 53.75 7.43 -7.46
N ASP A 800 53.67 6.40 -6.63
CA ASP A 800 52.70 5.30 -6.74
C ASP A 800 51.26 5.83 -6.71
N GLY A 801 50.95 6.71 -5.75
CA GLY A 801 49.62 7.29 -5.62
C GLY A 801 49.24 8.16 -6.82
N ALA A 802 50.19 8.95 -7.35
CA ALA A 802 49.96 9.73 -8.56
C ALA A 802 49.70 8.84 -9.79
N LYS A 803 50.44 7.73 -9.93
CA LYS A 803 50.23 6.72 -10.99
C LYS A 803 48.87 6.01 -10.84
N GLY A 804 48.47 5.69 -9.62
CA GLY A 804 47.13 5.15 -9.31
C GLY A 804 45.99 6.10 -9.72
N ILE A 805 46.11 7.39 -9.40
CA ILE A 805 45.11 8.41 -9.77
C ILE A 805 45.09 8.63 -11.30
N SER A 806 46.25 8.71 -11.96
CA SER A 806 46.32 8.87 -13.43
C SER A 806 45.70 7.68 -14.18
N TYR A 807 45.84 6.45 -13.66
CA TYR A 807 45.10 5.31 -14.18
C TYR A 807 43.58 5.50 -14.09
N LEU A 808 43.05 5.99 -12.96
CA LEU A 808 41.61 6.23 -12.81
C LEU A 808 41.12 7.35 -13.73
N HIS A 809 41.85 8.46 -13.79
CA HIS A 809 41.50 9.62 -14.62
C HIS A 809 41.52 9.27 -16.11
N SER A 810 42.53 8.55 -16.59
CA SER A 810 42.58 8.05 -17.98
C SER A 810 41.44 7.07 -18.32
N ASN A 811 40.90 6.34 -17.34
CA ASN A 811 39.71 5.49 -17.48
C ASN A 811 38.37 6.22 -17.22
N GLY A 812 38.39 7.55 -17.02
CA GLY A 812 37.18 8.35 -16.80
C GLY A 812 36.49 8.11 -15.45
N ILE A 813 37.26 7.70 -14.42
CA ILE A 813 36.81 7.46 -13.05
C ILE A 813 37.33 8.58 -12.14
N ILE A 814 36.47 9.08 -11.25
CA ILE A 814 36.82 10.05 -10.19
C ILE A 814 36.70 9.32 -8.85
N HIS A 815 37.71 9.45 -7.98
CA HIS A 815 37.79 8.71 -6.71
C HIS A 815 36.92 9.34 -5.61
N ARG A 816 36.98 10.67 -5.47
CA ARG A 816 36.23 11.53 -4.55
C ARG A 816 36.53 11.37 -3.04
N ASP A 817 37.45 10.48 -2.67
CA ASP A 817 37.97 10.34 -1.31
C ASP A 817 39.45 9.94 -1.36
N ILE A 818 40.31 10.87 -1.80
CA ILE A 818 41.77 10.70 -1.85
C ILE A 818 42.36 11.23 -0.55
N LYS A 819 43.04 10.35 0.20
CA LYS A 819 43.64 10.60 1.52
C LYS A 819 44.60 9.46 1.91
N PRO A 820 45.51 9.63 2.88
CA PRO A 820 46.49 8.60 3.29
C PRO A 820 45.87 7.29 3.79
N ASP A 821 44.65 7.28 4.33
CA ASP A 821 43.92 6.04 4.71
C ASP A 821 43.71 5.11 3.50
N ASN A 822 43.51 5.71 2.32
CA ASN A 822 43.10 5.01 1.10
C ASN A 822 44.30 4.63 0.21
N PHE A 823 45.55 4.80 0.69
CA PHE A 823 46.74 4.23 0.08
C PHE A 823 47.30 3.13 0.98
N LEU A 824 47.24 1.88 0.51
CA LEU A 824 47.66 0.70 1.25
C LEU A 824 49.09 0.32 0.90
N VAL A 825 49.92 0.10 1.92
CA VAL A 825 51.36 -0.15 1.76
C VAL A 825 51.65 -1.64 1.66
N ILE A 826 52.20 -2.03 0.51
CA ILE A 826 52.54 -3.42 0.16
C ILE A 826 53.96 -3.74 0.64
N THR A 827 54.89 -2.80 0.47
CA THR A 827 56.29 -2.97 0.88
C THR A 827 56.97 -1.66 1.29
N LEU A 828 57.92 -1.77 2.21
CA LEU A 828 58.83 -0.70 2.64
C LEU A 828 60.25 -0.86 2.05
N ASP A 829 60.46 -1.88 1.22
CA ASP A 829 61.68 -2.10 0.45
C ASP A 829 61.79 -1.05 -0.67
N ASP A 830 62.90 -0.30 -0.72
CA ASP A 830 63.12 0.74 -1.74
C ASP A 830 63.46 0.17 -3.13
N ASN A 831 63.89 -1.10 -3.20
CA ASN A 831 64.29 -1.79 -4.43
C ASN A 831 63.10 -2.32 -5.23
N ILE A 832 61.89 -2.35 -4.65
CA ILE A 832 60.67 -2.85 -5.30
C ILE A 832 59.96 -1.68 -6.00
N GLY A 833 59.53 -1.88 -7.26
CA GLY A 833 59.01 -0.81 -8.12
C GLY A 833 57.66 -0.20 -7.73
N VAL A 834 56.91 -0.84 -6.81
CA VAL A 834 55.64 -0.34 -6.26
C VAL A 834 55.63 -0.58 -4.75
N ASN A 835 55.52 0.50 -3.97
CA ASN A 835 55.52 0.49 -2.51
C ASN A 835 54.09 0.56 -1.92
N CYS A 836 53.18 1.32 -2.52
CA CYS A 836 51.77 1.41 -2.11
C CYS A 836 50.76 1.33 -3.27
N LYS A 837 49.48 1.09 -2.96
CA LYS A 837 48.37 0.98 -3.92
C LYS A 837 47.10 1.67 -3.43
N LEU A 838 46.34 2.29 -4.33
CA LEU A 838 45.07 2.98 -4.03
C LEU A 838 43.91 1.99 -3.76
N THR A 839 43.02 2.33 -2.81
CA THR A 839 41.87 1.50 -2.37
C THR A 839 40.61 2.34 -2.03
N ASP A 840 39.54 1.64 -1.63
CA ASP A 840 38.23 2.11 -1.15
C ASP A 840 37.34 2.85 -2.16
N PHE A 841 36.93 2.10 -3.19
CA PHE A 841 36.17 2.59 -4.34
C PHE A 841 34.67 2.86 -4.09
N GLY A 842 34.14 2.68 -2.87
CA GLY A 842 32.72 2.94 -2.56
C GLY A 842 32.27 4.37 -2.85
N SER A 843 33.18 5.34 -2.76
CA SER A 843 32.95 6.74 -3.16
C SER A 843 33.14 7.01 -4.66
N SER A 844 33.73 6.10 -5.44
CA SER A 844 34.10 6.35 -6.84
C SER A 844 32.90 6.44 -7.79
N ARG A 845 33.05 7.18 -8.90
CA ARG A 845 32.04 7.34 -9.97
C ARG A 845 32.68 7.44 -11.35
N ASN A 846 31.99 6.92 -12.38
CA ASN A 846 32.40 7.08 -13.77
C ASN A 846 31.72 8.30 -14.41
N ILE A 847 32.49 9.13 -15.11
CA ILE A 847 32.09 10.44 -15.63
C ILE A 847 30.91 10.35 -16.63
N ASN A 848 30.83 9.28 -17.42
CA ASN A 848 29.76 9.10 -18.40
C ASN A 848 28.38 8.89 -17.76
N MET A 849 28.33 8.53 -16.47
CA MET A 849 27.07 8.47 -15.69
C MET A 849 26.73 9.80 -14.99
N MET A 850 27.65 10.77 -14.96
CA MET A 850 27.52 11.99 -14.14
C MET A 850 26.82 13.15 -14.87
N MET A 851 26.74 13.12 -16.20
CA MET A 851 26.10 14.19 -17.01
C MET A 851 24.59 14.36 -16.76
N THR A 852 23.92 13.41 -16.08
CA THR A 852 22.46 13.44 -15.84
C THR A 852 22.04 13.62 -14.38
N ASN A 853 22.96 13.50 -13.41
CA ASN A 853 22.65 13.59 -11.97
C ASN A 853 23.85 14.10 -11.14
N MET A 854 24.16 15.40 -11.24
CA MET A 854 25.06 16.06 -10.28
C MET A 854 24.30 16.49 -9.02
N THR A 855 23.85 15.53 -8.22
CA THR A 855 23.20 15.79 -6.92
C THR A 855 24.19 15.71 -5.76
N PHE A 856 24.25 16.78 -4.97
CA PHE A 856 25.09 16.84 -3.76
C PHE A 856 24.64 15.82 -2.73
N THR A 857 25.40 14.74 -2.64
CA THR A 857 25.17 13.64 -1.71
C THR A 857 25.81 14.01 -0.37
N LYS A 858 24.96 14.22 0.64
CA LYS A 858 25.34 14.81 1.93
C LYS A 858 26.28 13.85 2.70
N GLY A 859 27.55 14.21 2.82
CA GLY A 859 28.55 13.47 3.61
C GLY A 859 29.51 12.55 2.82
N ILE A 860 29.85 12.88 1.58
CA ILE A 860 30.92 12.18 0.83
C ILE A 860 32.27 12.86 1.07
N GLY A 861 33.29 12.07 1.41
CA GLY A 861 34.69 12.47 1.56
C GLY A 861 35.08 12.94 2.98
N SER A 862 36.36 12.81 3.32
CA SER A 862 36.94 13.38 4.55
C SER A 862 37.16 14.91 4.40
N PRO A 863 36.53 15.80 5.21
CA PRO A 863 36.49 17.25 4.98
C PRO A 863 37.83 17.96 4.78
N ILE A 864 38.89 17.55 5.49
CA ILE A 864 40.20 18.20 5.43
C ILE A 864 40.93 18.04 4.09
N TYR A 865 40.51 17.07 3.25
CA TYR A 865 41.04 16.84 1.92
C TYR A 865 40.14 17.41 0.80
N MET A 866 38.99 18.00 1.13
CA MET A 866 38.03 18.46 0.12
C MET A 866 38.54 19.70 -0.63
N ALA A 867 38.32 19.71 -1.94
CA ALA A 867 38.61 20.85 -2.78
C ALA A 867 37.64 22.04 -2.53
N PRO A 868 38.06 23.30 -2.75
CA PRO A 868 37.21 24.48 -2.53
C PRO A 868 35.83 24.38 -3.21
N GLU A 869 35.78 23.92 -4.45
CA GLU A 869 34.55 23.74 -5.22
C GLU A 869 33.63 22.63 -4.65
N VAL A 870 34.21 21.63 -3.96
CA VAL A 870 33.44 20.57 -3.29
C VAL A 870 32.83 21.11 -1.99
N LEU A 871 33.59 21.90 -1.23
CA LEU A 871 33.14 22.58 -0.01
C LEU A 871 32.04 23.60 -0.29
N ASN A 872 32.22 24.42 -1.32
CA ASN A 872 31.24 25.43 -1.80
C ASN A 872 29.97 24.80 -2.39
N ARG A 873 29.96 23.49 -2.69
CA ARG A 873 28.88 22.77 -3.40
C ARG A 873 28.68 23.27 -4.83
N GLU A 874 29.79 23.33 -5.56
CA GLU A 874 29.85 23.63 -6.99
C GLU A 874 30.04 22.34 -7.82
N HIS A 875 30.10 22.46 -9.16
CA HIS A 875 30.29 21.33 -10.06
C HIS A 875 31.77 20.93 -10.18
N TYR A 876 32.15 19.84 -9.50
CA TYR A 876 33.50 19.28 -9.51
C TYR A 876 33.69 18.14 -10.52
N LYS A 877 34.96 17.79 -10.79
CA LYS A 877 35.44 16.81 -11.78
C LYS A 877 36.74 16.13 -11.29
N MET A 878 37.55 15.52 -12.16
CA MET A 878 38.86 14.92 -11.84
C MET A 878 39.77 15.87 -11.04
N GLU A 879 39.67 17.16 -11.33
CA GLU A 879 40.44 18.25 -10.74
C GLU A 879 40.25 18.38 -9.21
N SER A 880 39.18 17.81 -8.63
CA SER A 880 39.02 17.73 -7.17
C SER A 880 39.89 16.64 -6.53
N ASP A 881 40.05 15.48 -7.19
CA ASP A 881 40.97 14.44 -6.72
C ASP A 881 42.42 14.96 -6.68
N ILE A 882 42.79 15.81 -7.65
CA ILE A 882 44.11 16.46 -7.73
C ILE A 882 44.34 17.39 -6.53
N TYR A 883 43.31 18.15 -6.11
CA TYR A 883 43.39 18.96 -4.90
C TYR A 883 43.51 18.08 -3.65
N SER A 884 42.67 17.05 -3.50
CA SER A 884 42.75 16.11 -2.36
C SER A 884 44.12 15.42 -2.30
N TYR A 885 44.73 15.17 -3.47
CA TYR A 885 46.07 14.62 -3.56
C TYR A 885 47.16 15.61 -3.14
N SER A 886 46.99 16.92 -3.34
CA SER A 886 47.95 17.92 -2.85
C SER A 886 48.12 17.90 -1.33
N ILE A 887 47.00 17.77 -0.60
CA ILE A 887 46.99 17.67 0.87
C ILE A 887 47.55 16.31 1.31
N THR A 888 47.21 15.23 0.59
CA THR A 888 47.77 13.89 0.80
C THR A 888 49.30 13.88 0.63
N MET A 889 49.84 14.49 -0.43
CA MET A 889 51.29 14.63 -0.66
C MET A 889 51.98 15.44 0.44
N LEU A 890 51.33 16.50 0.94
CA LEU A 890 51.87 17.31 2.03
C LEU A 890 51.96 16.53 3.35
N GLU A 891 50.93 15.76 3.69
CA GLU A 891 50.93 14.86 4.85
C GLU A 891 51.99 13.76 4.72
N ILE A 892 52.11 13.16 3.53
CA ILE A 892 53.12 12.12 3.25
C ILE A 892 54.54 12.66 3.40
N ILE A 893 54.88 13.82 2.81
CA ILE A 893 56.28 14.31 2.85
C ILE A 893 56.67 14.85 4.22
N THR A 894 55.79 15.58 4.91
CA THR A 894 56.05 16.14 6.25
C THR A 894 55.97 15.08 7.35
N TRP A 895 55.23 13.99 7.12
CA TRP A 895 54.90 12.94 8.09
C TRP A 895 54.12 13.49 9.31
N GLN A 896 53.30 14.50 9.06
CA GLN A 896 52.56 15.29 10.05
C GLN A 896 51.19 15.73 9.47
N ASN A 897 50.23 16.00 10.35
CA ASN A 897 48.92 16.55 9.97
C ASN A 897 49.06 17.94 9.30
N PRO A 898 48.61 18.15 8.04
CA PRO A 898 48.71 19.43 7.34
C PRO A 898 47.97 20.62 8.00
N PHE A 899 47.03 20.36 8.91
CA PHE A 899 46.25 21.37 9.61
C PHE A 899 46.46 21.26 11.14
N PRO A 900 47.50 21.91 11.70
CA PRO A 900 47.79 21.88 13.14
C PRO A 900 46.59 22.35 13.97
N LYS A 901 46.26 21.62 15.04
CA LYS A 901 45.05 21.88 15.87
C LYS A 901 45.16 23.19 16.65
N GLU A 902 46.38 23.64 16.87
CA GLU A 902 46.78 24.89 17.50
C GLU A 902 46.36 26.11 16.66
N ILE A 903 46.15 25.91 15.35
CA ILE A 903 45.73 26.93 14.37
C ILE A 903 44.29 26.66 13.92
N TYR A 904 43.93 25.39 13.74
CA TYR A 904 42.64 24.92 13.26
C TYR A 904 41.96 24.07 14.35
N ASN A 905 41.29 24.74 15.29
CA ASN A 905 40.65 24.09 16.43
C ASN A 905 39.53 23.13 15.97
N PHE A 906 38.85 23.46 14.87
CA PHE A 906 37.70 22.72 14.37
C PHE A 906 37.76 22.47 12.84
N PRO A 907 37.12 21.41 12.32
CA PRO A 907 37.13 21.10 10.88
C PRO A 907 36.47 22.15 9.98
N TRP A 908 35.60 23.02 10.51
CA TRP A 908 35.02 24.12 9.75
C TRP A 908 35.99 25.29 9.60
N ASP A 909 36.88 25.54 10.56
CA ASP A 909 37.96 26.55 10.45
C ASP A 909 38.86 26.25 9.24
N ILE A 910 39.08 24.96 8.96
CA ILE A 910 39.79 24.46 7.78
C ILE A 910 38.99 24.77 6.51
N ALA A 911 37.70 24.41 6.49
CA ALA A 911 36.83 24.64 5.34
C ALA A 911 36.77 26.12 4.95
N ASP A 912 36.50 27.00 5.92
CA ASP A 912 36.42 28.46 5.71
C ASP A 912 37.76 29.07 5.28
N ALA A 913 38.89 28.54 5.77
CA ALA A 913 40.22 28.94 5.33
C ALA A 913 40.50 28.53 3.87
N ILE A 914 40.17 27.29 3.49
CA ILE A 914 40.39 26.75 2.15
C ILE A 914 39.49 27.44 1.10
N THR A 915 38.22 27.66 1.40
CA THR A 915 37.30 28.41 0.52
C THR A 915 37.71 29.87 0.38
N SER A 916 38.26 30.48 1.45
CA SER A 916 38.89 31.81 1.42
C SER A 916 40.28 31.86 0.74
N GLY A 917 40.74 30.78 0.12
CA GLY A 917 42.02 30.74 -0.61
C GLY A 917 43.29 30.60 0.24
N LYS A 918 43.17 30.47 1.57
CA LYS A 918 44.31 30.16 2.46
C LYS A 918 44.75 28.70 2.29
N ARG A 919 45.97 28.36 2.71
CA ARG A 919 46.57 27.02 2.60
C ARG A 919 47.40 26.69 3.86
N PRO A 920 47.68 25.40 4.14
CA PRO A 920 48.56 24.93 5.22
C PRO A 920 49.87 25.73 5.36
N PRO A 921 50.27 26.13 6.59
CA PRO A 921 51.51 26.87 6.82
C PRO A 921 52.77 25.99 6.70
N ILE A 922 52.67 24.70 7.03
CA ILE A 922 53.78 23.72 7.06
C ILE A 922 54.45 23.51 5.68
N ILE A 923 53.84 23.98 4.58
CA ILE A 923 54.44 23.97 3.25
C ILE A 923 55.79 24.70 3.19
N GLN A 924 56.04 25.65 4.09
CA GLN A 924 57.31 26.39 4.18
C GLN A 924 58.51 25.52 4.62
N GLU A 925 58.25 24.34 5.18
CA GLU A 925 59.27 23.38 5.64
C GLU A 925 59.66 22.34 4.56
N VAL A 926 58.96 22.35 3.41
CA VAL A 926 59.11 21.34 2.35
C VAL A 926 60.16 21.76 1.31
N LYS A 927 60.95 20.80 0.80
CA LYS A 927 61.90 21.02 -0.31
C LYS A 927 61.22 21.70 -1.50
N GLU A 928 61.87 22.70 -2.10
CA GLU A 928 61.28 23.54 -3.15
C GLU A 928 60.73 22.74 -4.34
N ASP A 929 61.47 21.75 -4.87
CA ASP A 929 61.02 20.84 -5.94
C ASP A 929 59.66 20.15 -5.65
N ILE A 930 59.39 19.81 -4.38
CA ILE A 930 58.13 19.14 -3.96
C ILE A 930 57.06 20.19 -3.64
N LYS A 931 57.45 21.30 -3.02
CA LYS A 931 56.58 22.45 -2.75
C LYS A 931 55.98 23.01 -4.05
N GLU A 932 56.75 23.08 -5.14
CA GLU A 932 56.27 23.48 -6.46
C GLU A 932 55.11 22.59 -6.96
N ILE A 933 55.19 21.27 -6.74
CA ILE A 933 54.15 20.30 -7.13
C ILE A 933 52.86 20.52 -6.32
N ILE A 934 53.00 20.69 -5.00
CA ILE A 934 51.86 20.94 -4.10
C ILE A 934 51.20 22.29 -4.46
N GLU A 935 51.99 23.34 -4.66
CA GLU A 935 51.49 24.67 -5.05
C GLU A 935 50.82 24.71 -6.43
N LYS A 936 51.20 23.81 -7.33
CA LYS A 936 50.57 23.63 -8.65
C LYS A 936 49.34 22.73 -8.63
N THR A 937 49.17 21.87 -7.63
CA THR A 937 48.01 20.96 -7.50
C THR A 937 46.89 21.53 -6.64
N TRP A 938 47.19 22.45 -5.71
CA TRP A 938 46.18 23.05 -4.81
C TRP A 938 45.64 24.43 -5.22
N LYS A 939 45.74 24.81 -6.50
CA LYS A 939 45.21 26.10 -7.00
C LYS A 939 43.71 26.23 -6.70
N GLN A 940 43.26 27.46 -6.44
CA GLN A 940 41.87 27.72 -6.07
C GLN A 940 40.93 27.31 -7.21
N GLU A 941 41.13 27.89 -8.39
CA GLU A 941 40.43 27.52 -9.61
C GLU A 941 40.80 26.09 -10.06
N PRO A 942 39.84 25.17 -10.24
CA PRO A 942 40.14 23.79 -10.65
C PRO A 942 40.92 23.69 -11.97
N LYS A 943 40.69 24.64 -12.89
CA LYS A 943 41.34 24.69 -14.22
C LYS A 943 42.81 25.11 -14.19
N GLU A 944 43.28 25.71 -13.10
CA GLU A 944 44.68 26.10 -12.91
C GLU A 944 45.54 24.97 -12.33
N ARG A 945 44.90 23.90 -11.82
CA ARG A 945 45.59 22.75 -11.24
C ARG A 945 46.26 21.96 -12.36
N ILE A 946 47.55 21.62 -12.19
CA ILE A 946 48.24 20.76 -13.16
C ILE A 946 47.60 19.37 -13.21
N ARG A 947 47.63 18.74 -14.39
CA ARG A 947 47.10 17.38 -14.55
C ARG A 947 47.98 16.36 -13.84
N ILE A 948 47.36 15.26 -13.40
CA ILE A 948 48.04 14.19 -12.66
C ILE A 948 49.18 13.54 -13.48
N GLU A 949 49.12 13.51 -14.81
CA GLU A 949 50.22 13.04 -15.66
C GLU A 949 51.49 13.90 -15.52
N GLU A 950 51.36 15.20 -15.25
CA GLU A 950 52.50 16.09 -15.03
C GLU A 950 53.01 15.98 -13.58
N VAL A 951 52.11 15.72 -12.62
CA VAL A 951 52.50 15.37 -11.23
C VAL A 951 53.40 14.14 -11.21
N VAL A 952 53.01 13.07 -11.93
CA VAL A 952 53.82 11.85 -12.09
C VAL A 952 55.21 12.22 -12.64
N ARG A 953 55.29 12.93 -13.78
CA ARG A 953 56.57 13.34 -14.39
C ARG A 953 57.45 14.19 -13.48
N MET A 954 56.86 15.08 -12.67
CA MET A 954 57.62 15.90 -11.72
C MET A 954 58.17 15.04 -10.57
N LEU A 955 57.38 14.09 -10.05
CA LEU A 955 57.83 13.17 -9.00
C LEU A 955 58.89 12.17 -9.49
N GLU A 956 58.76 11.64 -10.71
CA GLU A 956 59.80 10.76 -11.32
C GLU A 956 61.15 11.48 -11.44
N ARG A 957 61.15 12.79 -11.77
CA ARG A 957 62.37 13.61 -11.79
C ARG A 957 62.95 13.90 -10.41
N ILE A 958 62.21 13.68 -9.33
CA ILE A 958 62.69 13.84 -7.94
C ILE A 958 63.17 12.49 -7.40
N GLU A 959 62.44 11.40 -7.66
CA GLU A 959 62.89 10.03 -7.32
C GLU A 959 64.26 9.73 -7.96
N ASN A 960 64.44 10.05 -9.25
CA ASN A 960 65.71 9.84 -9.96
C ASN A 960 66.87 10.78 -9.50
N LYS A 961 66.66 11.62 -8.47
CA LYS A 961 67.72 12.43 -7.82
C LYS A 961 68.14 11.91 -6.44
N GLU A 962 67.37 11.00 -5.82
CA GLU A 962 67.62 10.45 -4.47
C GLU A 962 68.05 8.97 -4.51
#